data_AF-A0A919VG33-F1
#
_entry.id   AF-A0A919VG33-F1
#
_cell.length_a   1.000
_cell.length_b   1.000
_cell.length_c   1.000
_cell.angle_alpha   90.00
_cell.angle_beta   90.00
_cell.angle_gamma   90.00
#
_symmetry.space_group_name_H-M   'P 1'
#
loop_
_entity.id
_entity.type
_entity.pdbx_description
1 polymer ?
#
loop_
_entity_poly.entity_id
_entity_poly.type
_entity_poly.pdbx_seq_one_letter_code
_entity_poly.pdbx_strand_id
1 'polypeptide(L)'
;MSIKIKLIISYLMLIIFTVSVLGFLIGKKSKDAIFNEVEKKGKSITELANSTLTIKNGVLIDKAYSDVHFADMLLKSSGDLNIDNTQSIKIGDYDLPILYAGERRLSLDTEFVDKIYKSTGTTATIYLLNDSKLIRVSTNLVQSNKNRAVGTYISSDSDIYKKIVYNDIYCGRFTFEGESYLTIVKPLLDKNYKVIGAIALATQIIDHYLIRGLSDIEVGNTGYVSIMDSEGNEIINTRTYEQNLSKYDFTKEIISTKNGTIEYTLDGVHKISYYRYFEPWDWYIVTTANYDDLKSSSQSILYTTLFSGLAIAVLGAIIALFMANTLVRPINKLKSYIEIAGSGDLTVRSDIDSKDEIGMLSNSFNKMISENKRLLEETVQYEKLKTEFVANMSHELKTPLNIIFSTAQLFSLYIRKGESLNNVEKLSQYTSTIKQNCYRLLRLVNNLIDITKIDSGFMELNLKNQNIVEVVEEITLSTVEYVQSMSRTIIFDTNREEKVMAFDEDKIERILLNLISNATKFTRPGDTIEVGVYDEGNYVVISVKDTGIGIPDDKLSQIFERFKQVDYLLNRNHEGSGIGLSIVKSLVEMHKGKIDVKSKHGEGTEFIVSLPFRIVSNHVKQEPKGDLTNIEKIQIEFSDIYN
;
A
#
# COMPACT_ATOMS: atom_id res chain seq x y z
N MET A 1 -23.46 3.58 3.30
CA MET A 1 -22.39 2.59 3.56
C MET A 1 -21.07 3.33 3.70
N SER A 2 -20.41 3.25 4.86
CA SER A 2 -19.16 4.01 5.11
C SER A 2 -18.03 3.54 4.19
N ILE A 3 -17.07 4.42 3.90
CA ILE A 3 -15.88 4.10 3.07
C ILE A 3 -15.17 2.85 3.59
N LYS A 4 -15.14 2.67 4.92
CA LYS A 4 -14.65 1.46 5.61
C LYS A 4 -15.30 0.19 5.07
N ILE A 5 -16.63 0.14 5.00
CA ILE A 5 -17.35 -1.06 4.56
C ILE A 5 -17.14 -1.26 3.05
N LYS A 6 -17.10 -0.18 2.25
CA LYS A 6 -16.86 -0.29 0.80
C LYS A 6 -15.47 -0.88 0.47
N LEU A 7 -14.43 -0.43 1.17
CA LEU A 7 -13.07 -0.94 1.01
C LEU A 7 -12.96 -2.40 1.43
N ILE A 8 -13.51 -2.76 2.60
CA ILE A 8 -13.51 -4.13 3.10
C ILE A 8 -14.22 -5.06 2.11
N ILE A 9 -15.44 -4.71 1.67
CA ILE A 9 -16.21 -5.55 0.75
C ILE A 9 -15.51 -5.67 -0.61
N SER A 10 -14.95 -4.58 -1.14
CA SER A 10 -14.24 -4.61 -2.42
C SER A 10 -13.00 -5.52 -2.37
N TYR A 11 -12.18 -5.41 -1.33
CA TYR A 11 -11.00 -6.27 -1.15
C TYR A 11 -11.40 -7.73 -0.93
N LEU A 12 -12.41 -7.99 -0.11
CA LEU A 12 -12.87 -9.36 0.16
C LEU A 12 -13.42 -10.01 -1.11
N MET A 13 -14.22 -9.28 -1.90
CA MET A 13 -14.72 -9.72 -3.20
C MET A 13 -13.57 -10.05 -4.16
N LEU A 14 -12.56 -9.19 -4.26
CA LEU A 14 -11.40 -9.41 -5.14
C LEU A 14 -10.61 -10.65 -4.72
N ILE A 15 -10.36 -10.83 -3.42
CA ILE A 15 -9.63 -12.00 -2.90
C ILE A 15 -10.44 -13.27 -3.15
N ILE A 16 -11.73 -13.29 -2.81
CA ILE A 16 -12.59 -14.45 -3.03
C ILE A 16 -12.64 -14.81 -4.53
N PHE A 17 -12.79 -13.81 -5.40
CA PHE A 17 -12.82 -14.01 -6.83
C PHE A 17 -11.49 -14.59 -7.35
N THR A 18 -10.36 -13.98 -7.00
CA THR A 18 -9.04 -14.44 -7.45
C THR A 18 -8.71 -15.84 -6.94
N VAL A 19 -8.96 -16.13 -5.66
CA VAL A 19 -8.79 -17.47 -5.08
C VAL A 19 -9.68 -18.50 -5.77
N SER A 20 -10.95 -18.17 -6.04
CA SER A 20 -11.88 -19.10 -6.68
C SER A 20 -11.49 -19.40 -8.13
N VAL A 21 -11.14 -18.36 -8.90
CA VAL A 21 -10.70 -18.51 -10.30
C VAL A 21 -9.38 -19.28 -10.37
N LEU A 22 -8.41 -18.93 -9.53
CA LEU A 22 -7.11 -19.61 -9.52
C LEU A 22 -7.25 -21.06 -9.05
N GLY A 23 -8.08 -21.31 -8.04
CA GLY A 23 -8.37 -22.67 -7.56
C GLY A 23 -9.02 -23.54 -8.62
N PHE A 24 -9.97 -22.98 -9.39
CA PHE A 24 -10.58 -23.67 -10.52
C PHE A 24 -9.56 -23.99 -11.62
N LEU A 25 -8.72 -23.01 -11.99
CA LEU A 25 -7.69 -23.19 -13.03
C LEU A 25 -6.63 -24.22 -12.61
N ILE A 26 -6.16 -24.19 -11.36
CA ILE A 26 -5.19 -25.14 -10.81
C ILE A 26 -5.80 -26.54 -10.76
N GLY A 27 -7.02 -26.68 -10.24
CA GLY A 27 -7.71 -27.97 -10.17
C GLY A 27 -7.88 -28.61 -11.55
N LYS A 28 -8.30 -27.81 -12.55
CA LYS A 28 -8.42 -28.29 -13.93
C LYS A 28 -7.07 -28.69 -14.53
N LYS A 29 -6.07 -27.82 -14.45
CA LYS A 29 -4.73 -28.06 -15.04
C LYS A 29 -4.01 -29.24 -14.38
N SER A 30 -4.20 -29.43 -13.07
CA SER A 30 -3.67 -30.58 -12.33
C SER A 30 -4.29 -31.88 -12.80
N LYS A 31 -5.61 -31.93 -12.97
CA LYS A 31 -6.31 -33.13 -13.45
C LYS A 31 -5.80 -33.55 -14.84
N ASP A 32 -5.68 -32.58 -15.76
CA ASP A 32 -5.19 -32.83 -17.12
C ASP A 32 -3.71 -33.30 -17.11
N ALA A 33 -2.87 -32.73 -16.25
CA ALA A 33 -1.46 -33.12 -16.13
C ALA A 33 -1.28 -34.56 -15.59
N ILE A 34 -2.04 -34.94 -14.57
CA ILE A 34 -1.97 -36.29 -13.99
C ILE A 34 -2.44 -37.33 -15.02
N PHE A 35 -3.52 -37.04 -15.75
CA PHE A 35 -4.01 -37.93 -16.81
C PHE A 35 -2.94 -38.19 -17.88
N ASN A 36 -2.32 -37.11 -18.40
CA ASN A 36 -1.25 -37.21 -19.39
C ASN A 36 -0.02 -37.98 -18.86
N GLU A 37 0.30 -37.84 -17.57
CA GLU A 37 1.42 -38.55 -16.96
C GLU A 37 1.16 -40.06 -16.87
N VAL A 38 -0.03 -40.46 -16.39
CA VAL A 38 -0.44 -41.86 -16.33
C VAL A 38 -0.52 -42.46 -17.73
N GLU A 39 -0.98 -41.70 -18.72
CA GLU A 39 -0.99 -42.14 -20.10
C GLU A 39 0.41 -42.45 -20.65
N LYS A 40 1.34 -41.50 -20.47
CA LYS A 40 2.72 -41.69 -20.93
C LYS A 40 3.41 -42.86 -20.22
N LYS A 41 3.18 -43.01 -18.91
CA LYS A 41 3.73 -44.12 -18.11
C LYS A 41 3.13 -45.46 -18.55
N GLY A 42 1.82 -45.55 -18.69
CA GLY A 42 1.12 -46.77 -19.12
C GLY A 42 1.64 -47.28 -20.46
N LYS A 43 1.77 -46.40 -21.46
CA LYS A 43 2.36 -46.76 -22.76
C LYS A 43 3.81 -47.25 -22.65
N SER A 44 4.64 -46.55 -21.86
CA SER A 44 6.05 -46.92 -21.68
C SER A 44 6.20 -48.27 -21.00
N ILE A 45 5.31 -48.58 -20.06
CA ILE A 45 5.26 -49.86 -19.35
C ILE A 45 4.83 -50.99 -20.29
N THR A 46 3.78 -50.80 -21.11
CA THR A 46 3.39 -51.80 -22.11
C THR A 46 4.53 -52.10 -23.09
N GLU A 47 5.31 -51.09 -23.49
CA GLU A 47 6.50 -51.24 -24.33
C GLU A 47 7.64 -52.01 -23.63
N LEU A 48 7.83 -51.78 -22.33
CA LEU A 48 8.82 -52.51 -21.53
C LEU A 48 8.43 -53.99 -21.38
N ALA A 49 7.17 -54.27 -21.08
CA ALA A 49 6.64 -55.63 -21.01
C ALA A 49 6.77 -56.34 -22.37
N ASN A 50 6.44 -55.66 -23.47
CA ASN A 50 6.62 -56.17 -24.83
C ASN A 50 8.09 -56.51 -25.12
N SER A 51 9.00 -55.60 -24.78
CA SER A 51 10.44 -55.83 -24.94
C SER A 51 10.94 -57.02 -24.11
N THR A 52 10.40 -57.20 -22.90
CA THR A 52 10.70 -58.35 -22.03
C THR A 52 10.24 -59.67 -22.67
N LEU A 53 9.03 -59.71 -23.25
CA LEU A 53 8.54 -60.88 -23.99
C LEU A 53 9.38 -61.15 -25.24
N THR A 54 9.78 -60.11 -25.99
CA THR A 54 10.65 -60.26 -27.16
C THR A 54 11.99 -60.88 -26.78
N ILE A 55 12.64 -60.40 -25.71
CA ILE A 55 13.91 -60.95 -25.22
C ILE A 55 13.72 -62.40 -24.78
N LYS A 56 12.68 -62.69 -24.00
CA LYS A 56 12.37 -64.05 -23.54
C LYS A 56 12.14 -65.00 -24.71
N ASN A 57 11.40 -64.58 -25.74
CA ASN A 57 11.18 -65.36 -26.94
C ASN A 57 12.49 -65.69 -27.66
N GLY A 58 13.38 -64.71 -27.84
CA GLY A 58 14.71 -64.95 -28.41
C GLY A 58 15.52 -65.98 -27.62
N VAL A 59 15.61 -65.80 -26.29
CA VAL A 59 16.33 -66.73 -25.40
C VAL A 59 15.74 -68.16 -25.46
N LEU A 60 14.41 -68.30 -25.51
CA LEU A 60 13.76 -69.60 -25.62
C LEU A 60 14.03 -70.26 -26.98
N ILE A 61 14.05 -69.50 -28.09
CA ILE A 61 14.38 -70.00 -29.42
C ILE A 61 15.83 -70.50 -29.46
N ASP A 62 16.78 -69.71 -28.96
CA ASP A 62 18.21 -70.10 -28.90
C ASP A 62 18.40 -71.37 -28.06
N LYS A 63 17.73 -71.45 -26.90
CA LYS A 63 17.69 -72.64 -26.05
C LYS A 63 17.12 -73.84 -26.81
N ALA A 64 16.01 -73.68 -27.52
CA ALA A 64 15.37 -74.76 -28.27
C ALA A 64 16.32 -75.36 -29.31
N TYR A 65 17.02 -74.53 -30.09
CA TYR A 65 18.01 -75.01 -31.07
C TYR A 65 19.20 -75.71 -30.40
N SER A 66 19.72 -75.17 -29.29
CA SER A 66 20.80 -75.79 -28.51
C SER A 66 20.40 -77.16 -27.97
N ASP A 67 19.19 -77.26 -27.42
CA ASP A 67 18.65 -78.51 -26.88
C ASP A 67 18.46 -79.57 -27.98
N VAL A 68 18.02 -79.15 -29.18
CA VAL A 68 17.89 -80.05 -30.34
C VAL A 68 19.23 -80.55 -30.80
N HIS A 69 20.24 -79.68 -30.84
CA HIS A 69 21.61 -80.09 -31.16
C HIS A 69 22.12 -81.15 -30.16
N PHE A 70 21.87 -80.96 -28.86
CA PHE A 70 22.21 -81.95 -27.84
C PHE A 70 21.48 -83.28 -28.04
N ALA A 71 20.16 -83.25 -28.30
CA ALA A 71 19.38 -84.45 -28.56
C ALA A 71 19.84 -85.19 -29.83
N ASP A 72 20.19 -84.45 -30.90
CA ASP A 72 20.75 -85.00 -32.14
C ASP A 72 22.10 -85.70 -31.90
N MET A 73 22.97 -85.10 -31.09
CA MET A 73 24.24 -85.71 -30.69
C MET A 73 24.01 -87.03 -29.92
N LEU A 74 23.03 -87.06 -29.01
CA LEU A 74 22.66 -88.29 -28.27
C LEU A 74 22.09 -89.37 -29.20
N LEU A 75 21.23 -89.01 -30.16
CA LEU A 75 20.70 -89.93 -31.17
C LEU A 75 21.84 -90.51 -32.02
N LYS A 76 22.71 -89.67 -32.57
CA LYS A 76 23.86 -90.10 -33.39
C LYS A 76 24.82 -91.01 -32.62
N SER A 77 25.02 -90.77 -31.33
CA SER A 77 25.84 -91.65 -30.48
C SER A 77 25.24 -93.04 -30.27
N SER A 78 23.93 -93.20 -30.49
CA SER A 78 23.23 -94.49 -30.35
C SER A 78 23.27 -95.33 -31.63
N GLY A 79 23.56 -94.73 -32.79
CA GLY A 79 23.67 -95.40 -34.09
C GLY A 79 22.65 -94.89 -35.12
N ASP A 80 22.70 -95.46 -36.33
CA ASP A 80 21.78 -95.10 -37.43
C ASP A 80 20.33 -95.45 -37.09
N LEU A 81 19.40 -94.62 -37.55
CA LEU A 81 17.98 -94.82 -37.31
C LEU A 81 17.38 -95.82 -38.31
N ASN A 82 16.57 -96.75 -37.79
CA ASN A 82 15.88 -97.76 -38.58
C ASN A 82 14.50 -98.10 -37.98
N ILE A 83 13.58 -98.53 -38.83
CA ILE A 83 12.28 -99.09 -38.45
C ILE A 83 12.30 -100.60 -38.70
N ASP A 84 12.04 -101.40 -37.67
CA ASP A 84 11.76 -102.83 -37.83
C ASP A 84 10.25 -103.03 -38.08
N ASN A 85 9.92 -103.35 -39.34
CA ASN A 85 8.54 -103.62 -39.77
C ASN A 85 8.10 -105.08 -39.54
N THR A 86 8.99 -105.95 -39.05
CA THR A 86 8.65 -107.36 -38.80
C THR A 86 8.02 -107.59 -37.43
N GLN A 87 8.19 -106.63 -36.52
CA GLN A 87 7.62 -106.62 -35.18
C GLN A 87 6.70 -105.41 -35.01
N SER A 88 5.57 -105.62 -34.34
CA SER A 88 4.68 -104.52 -33.93
C SER A 88 4.66 -104.40 -32.40
N ILE A 89 4.51 -103.17 -31.94
CA ILE A 89 4.32 -102.84 -30.53
C ILE A 89 3.08 -101.96 -30.37
N LYS A 90 2.25 -102.30 -29.38
CA LYS A 90 1.04 -101.53 -29.08
C LYS A 90 1.37 -100.27 -28.29
N ILE A 91 1.02 -99.12 -28.83
CA ILE A 91 1.29 -97.78 -28.28
C ILE A 91 -0.02 -96.98 -28.33
N GLY A 92 -0.70 -96.87 -27.19
CA GLY A 92 -2.08 -96.37 -27.15
C GLY A 92 -3.01 -97.28 -27.94
N ASP A 93 -3.74 -96.70 -28.90
CA ASP A 93 -4.65 -97.41 -29.80
C ASP A 93 -4.00 -97.88 -31.10
N TYR A 94 -2.67 -97.73 -31.22
CA TYR A 94 -1.93 -98.01 -32.46
C TYR A 94 -1.00 -99.23 -32.32
N ASP A 95 -1.03 -100.11 -33.31
CA ASP A 95 -0.01 -101.15 -33.51
C ASP A 95 1.06 -100.61 -34.47
N LEU A 96 2.24 -100.33 -33.94
CA LEU A 96 3.29 -99.60 -34.65
C LEU A 96 4.55 -100.44 -34.84
N PRO A 97 5.30 -100.25 -35.94
CA PRO A 97 6.62 -100.87 -36.07
C PRO A 97 7.60 -100.24 -35.07
N ILE A 98 8.68 -100.96 -34.76
CA ILE A 98 9.59 -100.56 -33.69
C ILE A 98 10.70 -99.66 -34.25
N LEU A 99 10.86 -98.47 -33.67
CA LEU A 99 11.92 -97.52 -34.01
C LEU A 99 13.20 -97.83 -33.20
N TYR A 100 14.33 -97.92 -33.88
CA TYR A 100 15.66 -98.11 -33.30
C TYR A 100 16.64 -97.01 -33.71
N ALA A 101 17.60 -96.73 -32.83
CA ALA A 101 18.86 -96.06 -33.15
C ALA A 101 20.00 -97.04 -32.81
N GLY A 102 20.67 -97.58 -33.83
CA GLY A 102 21.60 -98.71 -33.65
C GLY A 102 20.92 -99.90 -32.97
N GLU A 103 21.43 -100.32 -31.82
CA GLU A 103 20.83 -101.40 -31.00
C GLU A 103 19.79 -100.89 -29.98
N ARG A 104 19.66 -99.57 -29.81
CA ARG A 104 18.76 -98.97 -28.82
C ARG A 104 17.35 -98.84 -29.37
N ARG A 105 16.40 -99.52 -28.75
CA ARG A 105 14.96 -99.32 -29.03
C ARG A 105 14.54 -97.94 -28.56
N LEU A 106 14.01 -97.10 -29.44
CA LEU A 106 13.47 -95.77 -29.11
C LEU A 106 11.96 -95.80 -28.80
N SER A 107 11.21 -96.73 -29.39
CA SER A 107 9.79 -96.93 -29.06
C SER A 107 9.63 -97.33 -27.59
N LEU A 108 8.83 -96.56 -26.84
CA LEU A 108 8.61 -96.66 -25.39
C LEU A 108 9.88 -96.50 -24.53
N ASP A 109 10.96 -95.92 -25.05
CA ASP A 109 12.18 -95.66 -24.28
C ASP A 109 12.06 -94.40 -23.45
N THR A 110 11.69 -94.57 -22.18
CA THR A 110 11.57 -93.47 -21.23
C THR A 110 12.93 -92.94 -20.77
N GLU A 111 13.98 -93.77 -20.74
CA GLU A 111 15.30 -93.36 -20.28
C GLU A 111 15.95 -92.33 -21.21
N PHE A 112 15.77 -92.49 -22.53
CA PHE A 112 16.34 -91.59 -23.51
C PHE A 112 15.78 -90.17 -23.38
N VAL A 113 14.44 -90.05 -23.39
CA VAL A 113 13.75 -88.76 -23.28
C VAL A 113 13.94 -88.13 -21.90
N ASP A 114 14.01 -88.93 -20.83
CA ASP A 114 14.30 -88.43 -19.48
C ASP A 114 15.76 -87.96 -19.34
N LYS A 115 16.71 -88.57 -20.05
CA LYS A 115 18.11 -88.11 -20.06
C LYS A 115 18.24 -86.73 -20.70
N ILE A 116 17.50 -86.48 -21.78
CA ILE A 116 17.42 -85.15 -22.40
C ILE A 116 16.89 -84.16 -21.36
N TYR A 117 15.74 -84.46 -20.75
CA TYR A 117 15.14 -83.59 -19.75
C TYR A 117 16.04 -83.31 -18.54
N LYS A 118 16.71 -84.34 -18.00
CA LYS A 118 17.66 -84.16 -16.89
C LYS A 118 18.85 -83.26 -17.24
N SER A 119 19.22 -83.20 -18.52
CA SER A 119 20.37 -82.42 -19.00
C SER A 119 20.00 -81.00 -19.42
N THR A 120 18.79 -80.81 -19.99
CA THR A 120 18.38 -79.53 -20.61
C THR A 120 17.20 -78.84 -19.90
N GLY A 121 16.49 -79.55 -19.04
CA GLY A 121 15.21 -79.13 -18.46
C GLY A 121 14.05 -79.09 -19.47
N THR A 122 14.25 -79.64 -20.68
CA THR A 122 13.31 -79.54 -21.79
C THR A 122 12.59 -80.87 -22.03
N THR A 123 11.28 -80.80 -22.23
CA THR A 123 10.46 -81.98 -22.51
C THR A 123 10.82 -82.53 -23.88
N ALA A 124 11.20 -83.80 -23.95
CA ALA A 124 11.58 -84.50 -25.17
C ALA A 124 10.52 -85.51 -25.58
N THR A 125 10.25 -85.55 -26.88
CA THR A 125 9.27 -86.45 -27.48
C THR A 125 9.78 -87.02 -28.79
N ILE A 126 9.69 -88.33 -28.96
CA ILE A 126 9.96 -89.03 -30.21
C ILE A 126 8.61 -89.42 -30.84
N TYR A 127 8.45 -89.02 -32.10
CA TYR A 127 7.35 -89.39 -32.95
C TYR A 127 7.80 -90.36 -34.03
N LEU A 128 6.94 -91.34 -34.33
CA LEU A 128 7.06 -92.22 -35.48
C LEU A 128 6.05 -91.76 -36.54
N LEU A 129 6.49 -91.67 -37.80
CA LEU A 129 5.60 -91.37 -38.92
C LEU A 129 4.89 -92.66 -39.34
N ASN A 130 3.57 -92.73 -39.15
CA ASN A 130 2.74 -93.85 -39.58
C ASN A 130 1.35 -93.38 -40.03
N ASP A 131 0.83 -93.91 -41.14
CA ASP A 131 -0.50 -93.61 -41.69
C ASP A 131 -0.90 -92.12 -41.67
N SER A 132 -0.01 -91.28 -42.22
CA SER A 132 -0.17 -89.83 -42.26
C SER A 132 -0.26 -89.13 -40.89
N LYS A 133 0.30 -89.75 -39.85
CA LYS A 133 0.35 -89.18 -38.49
C LYS A 133 1.76 -89.27 -37.93
N LEU A 134 2.14 -88.29 -37.14
CA LEU A 134 3.31 -88.38 -36.27
C LEU A 134 2.81 -88.87 -34.90
N ILE A 135 2.96 -90.17 -34.63
CA ILE A 135 2.44 -90.80 -33.41
C ILE A 135 3.53 -90.79 -32.35
N ARG A 136 3.19 -90.35 -31.15
CA ARG A 136 4.10 -90.20 -30.02
C ARG A 136 4.49 -91.57 -29.48
N VAL A 137 5.71 -92.04 -29.79
CA VAL A 137 6.20 -93.37 -29.39
C VAL A 137 7.05 -93.35 -28.12
N SER A 138 7.65 -92.22 -27.78
CA SER A 138 8.29 -92.00 -26.48
C SER A 138 8.20 -90.53 -26.08
N THR A 139 7.97 -90.24 -24.81
CA THR A 139 7.91 -88.86 -24.30
C THR A 139 8.09 -88.82 -22.80
N ASN A 140 8.60 -87.71 -22.29
CA ASN A 140 8.51 -87.35 -20.87
C ASN A 140 7.44 -86.28 -20.60
N LEU A 141 6.64 -85.92 -21.59
CA LEU A 141 5.43 -85.13 -21.41
C LEU A 141 4.37 -85.99 -20.70
N VAL A 142 3.81 -85.46 -19.63
CA VAL A 142 2.85 -86.14 -18.76
C VAL A 142 1.47 -85.49 -18.91
N GLN A 143 0.43 -86.31 -18.99
CA GLN A 143 -0.98 -85.90 -19.00
C GLN A 143 -1.48 -85.62 -17.58
N SER A 144 -2.63 -84.96 -17.46
CA SER A 144 -3.31 -84.64 -16.19
C SER A 144 -3.57 -85.88 -15.31
N ASN A 145 -3.70 -87.06 -15.92
CA ASN A 145 -3.85 -88.35 -15.23
C ASN A 145 -2.52 -88.97 -14.73
N LYS A 146 -1.40 -88.23 -14.82
CA LYS A 146 -0.02 -88.64 -14.50
C LYS A 146 0.60 -89.70 -15.40
N ASN A 147 -0.06 -90.10 -16.48
CA ASN A 147 0.54 -90.99 -17.48
C ASN A 147 1.34 -90.20 -18.52
N ARG A 148 2.39 -90.81 -19.07
CA ARG A 148 3.11 -90.22 -20.22
C ARG A 148 2.17 -90.16 -21.41
N ALA A 149 2.23 -89.06 -22.17
CA ALA A 149 1.31 -88.77 -23.27
C ALA A 149 1.55 -89.62 -24.54
N VAL A 150 2.12 -90.80 -24.39
CA VAL A 150 2.40 -91.77 -25.45
C VAL A 150 1.09 -92.21 -26.13
N GLY A 151 1.13 -92.45 -27.45
CA GLY A 151 -0.04 -92.85 -28.24
C GLY A 151 -0.92 -91.69 -28.69
N THR A 152 -0.64 -90.46 -28.28
CA THR A 152 -1.22 -89.26 -28.93
C THR A 152 -0.49 -88.96 -30.24
N TYR A 153 -1.07 -88.12 -31.12
CA TYR A 153 -0.48 -87.86 -32.42
C TYR A 153 -0.59 -86.39 -32.85
N ILE A 154 0.29 -86.01 -33.76
CA ILE A 154 0.18 -84.77 -34.54
C ILE A 154 -0.44 -85.13 -35.89
N SER A 155 -1.55 -84.48 -36.20
CA SER A 155 -2.39 -84.75 -37.38
C SER A 155 -1.80 -84.15 -38.66
N SER A 156 -2.13 -84.73 -39.82
CA SER A 156 -1.58 -84.37 -41.13
C SER A 156 -1.91 -82.95 -41.60
N ASP A 157 -2.98 -82.37 -41.07
CA ASP A 157 -3.44 -81.02 -41.33
C ASP A 157 -2.62 -79.94 -40.59
N SER A 158 -1.87 -80.32 -39.55
CA SER A 158 -1.03 -79.39 -38.79
C SER A 158 0.18 -78.90 -39.58
N ASP A 159 0.61 -77.67 -39.30
CA ASP A 159 1.81 -77.08 -39.92
C ASP A 159 3.09 -77.81 -39.52
N ILE A 160 3.12 -78.35 -38.29
CA ILE A 160 4.22 -79.19 -37.80
C ILE A 160 4.37 -80.39 -38.73
N TYR A 161 3.30 -81.17 -38.93
CA TYR A 161 3.35 -82.37 -39.76
C TYR A 161 3.82 -82.05 -41.19
N LYS A 162 3.24 -81.03 -41.81
CA LYS A 162 3.60 -80.61 -43.17
C LYS A 162 5.10 -80.31 -43.27
N LYS A 163 5.65 -79.51 -42.36
CA LYS A 163 7.08 -79.21 -42.33
C LYS A 163 7.95 -80.46 -42.18
N ILE A 164 7.63 -81.31 -41.20
CA ILE A 164 8.42 -82.50 -40.91
C ILE A 164 8.48 -83.47 -42.10
N VAL A 165 7.35 -83.74 -42.77
CA VAL A 165 7.32 -84.68 -43.91
C VAL A 165 8.10 -84.14 -45.11
N TYR A 166 8.19 -82.81 -45.27
CA TYR A 166 9.05 -82.16 -46.26
C TYR A 166 10.50 -81.96 -45.79
N ASN A 167 10.91 -82.60 -44.69
CA ASN A 167 12.24 -82.51 -44.12
C ASN A 167 12.66 -81.08 -43.71
N ASP A 168 11.70 -80.28 -43.23
CA ASP A 168 11.93 -78.95 -42.65
C ASP A 168 11.78 -78.98 -41.11
N ILE A 169 12.45 -78.06 -40.42
CA ILE A 169 12.34 -77.89 -38.97
C ILE A 169 11.16 -76.96 -38.67
N TYR A 170 10.33 -77.37 -37.70
CA TYR A 170 9.31 -76.50 -37.13
C TYR A 170 9.84 -75.90 -35.82
N CYS A 171 9.67 -74.59 -35.63
CA CYS A 171 9.87 -73.92 -34.34
C CYS A 171 8.70 -72.97 -34.11
N GLY A 172 7.95 -73.16 -33.03
CA GLY A 172 6.75 -72.37 -32.77
C GLY A 172 6.05 -72.75 -31.48
N ARG A 173 4.95 -72.06 -31.18
CA ARG A 173 4.12 -72.33 -30.00
C ARG A 173 3.31 -73.61 -30.19
N PHE A 174 3.32 -74.47 -29.18
CA PHE A 174 2.50 -75.67 -29.07
C PHE A 174 1.79 -75.66 -27.72
N THR A 175 0.47 -75.90 -27.73
CA THR A 175 -0.33 -75.94 -26.50
C THR A 175 -0.69 -77.39 -26.18
N PHE A 176 -0.49 -77.81 -24.93
CA PHE A 176 -0.85 -79.14 -24.45
C PHE A 176 -1.53 -79.04 -23.09
N GLU A 177 -2.77 -79.53 -23.00
CA GLU A 177 -3.60 -79.49 -21.79
C GLU A 177 -3.65 -78.10 -21.10
N GLY A 178 -3.74 -77.03 -21.90
CA GLY A 178 -3.81 -75.65 -21.41
C GLY A 178 -2.45 -74.95 -21.22
N GLU A 179 -1.36 -75.71 -21.20
CA GLU A 179 -0.01 -75.17 -21.05
C GLU A 179 0.62 -74.83 -22.39
N SER A 180 1.26 -73.66 -22.48
CA SER A 180 1.92 -73.18 -23.70
C SER A 180 3.42 -73.47 -23.67
N TYR A 181 3.90 -74.13 -24.72
CA TYR A 181 5.31 -74.50 -24.91
C TYR A 181 5.87 -73.87 -26.18
N LEU A 182 7.12 -73.39 -26.12
CA LEU A 182 7.91 -73.18 -27.31
C LEU A 182 8.49 -74.54 -27.70
N THR A 183 8.10 -75.03 -28.87
CA THR A 183 8.46 -76.35 -29.35
C THR A 183 9.23 -76.25 -30.66
N ILE A 184 10.35 -76.95 -30.69
CA ILE A 184 11.11 -77.22 -31.91
C ILE A 184 10.95 -78.69 -32.27
N VAL A 185 10.61 -78.97 -33.53
CA VAL A 185 10.41 -80.32 -34.04
C VAL A 185 11.33 -80.52 -35.22
N LYS A 186 12.19 -81.53 -35.13
CA LYS A 186 13.18 -81.90 -36.14
C LYS A 186 12.83 -83.26 -36.75
N PRO A 187 12.87 -83.41 -38.09
CA PRO A 187 12.64 -84.71 -38.73
C PRO A 187 13.74 -85.72 -38.35
N LEU A 188 13.32 -86.97 -38.17
CA LEU A 188 14.21 -88.12 -38.01
C LEU A 188 14.31 -88.85 -39.34
N LEU A 189 15.53 -89.07 -39.81
CA LEU A 189 15.84 -89.65 -41.11
C LEU A 189 16.45 -91.04 -40.95
N ASP A 190 16.03 -91.99 -41.79
CA ASP A 190 16.73 -93.28 -41.90
C ASP A 190 18.04 -93.14 -42.70
N LYS A 191 18.79 -94.25 -42.81
CA LYS A 191 20.03 -94.32 -43.60
C LYS A 191 19.88 -93.95 -45.09
N ASN A 192 18.67 -93.93 -45.63
CA ASN A 192 18.36 -93.56 -47.00
C ASN A 192 17.84 -92.11 -47.11
N TYR A 193 17.97 -91.31 -46.04
CA TYR A 193 17.46 -89.94 -45.95
C TYR A 193 15.93 -89.83 -46.04
N LYS A 194 15.19 -90.90 -45.76
CA LYS A 194 13.73 -90.88 -45.70
C LYS A 194 13.27 -90.44 -44.31
N VAL A 195 12.30 -89.52 -44.25
CA VAL A 195 11.64 -89.14 -42.99
C VAL A 195 10.87 -90.34 -42.44
N ILE A 196 11.28 -90.80 -41.26
CA ILE A 196 10.67 -91.93 -40.54
C ILE A 196 9.96 -91.50 -39.25
N GLY A 197 10.15 -90.26 -38.83
CA GLY A 197 9.58 -89.74 -37.60
C GLY A 197 10.07 -88.32 -37.30
N ALA A 198 9.95 -87.91 -36.04
CA ALA A 198 10.46 -86.62 -35.58
C ALA A 198 10.89 -86.68 -34.12
N ILE A 199 11.81 -85.79 -33.73
CA ILE A 199 12.07 -85.48 -32.33
C ILE A 199 11.59 -84.06 -32.05
N ALA A 200 10.76 -83.91 -31.03
CA ALA A 200 10.28 -82.62 -30.56
C ALA A 200 10.84 -82.31 -29.18
N LEU A 201 11.35 -81.11 -29.01
CA LEU A 201 11.76 -80.57 -27.73
C LEU A 201 10.88 -79.36 -27.40
N ALA A 202 10.24 -79.39 -26.24
CA ALA A 202 9.25 -78.42 -25.80
C ALA A 202 9.66 -77.80 -24.45
N THR A 203 9.85 -76.47 -24.43
CA THR A 203 10.11 -75.69 -23.20
C THR A 203 8.87 -74.87 -22.86
N GLN A 204 8.42 -74.90 -21.61
CA GLN A 204 7.27 -74.10 -21.17
C GLN A 204 7.56 -72.61 -21.34
N ILE A 205 6.63 -71.87 -21.94
CA ILE A 205 6.79 -70.42 -22.19
C ILE A 205 6.62 -69.64 -20.87
N ILE A 206 5.62 -70.03 -20.10
CA ILE A 206 5.31 -69.43 -18.80
C ILE A 206 6.14 -70.14 -17.74
N ASP A 207 7.09 -69.42 -17.16
CA ASP A 207 7.86 -69.88 -16.01
C ASP A 207 7.81 -68.84 -14.88
N HIS A 208 8.30 -69.23 -13.71
CA HIS A 208 8.32 -68.36 -12.53
C HIS A 208 9.10 -67.05 -12.79
N TYR A 209 10.13 -67.07 -13.64
CA TYR A 209 10.93 -65.88 -13.96
C TYR A 209 10.16 -64.89 -14.82
N LEU A 210 9.39 -65.37 -15.80
CA LEU A 210 8.53 -64.53 -16.62
C LEU A 210 7.42 -63.89 -15.80
N ILE A 211 6.74 -64.68 -14.96
CA ILE A 211 5.70 -64.17 -14.06
C ILE A 211 6.28 -63.09 -13.14
N ARG A 212 7.41 -63.37 -12.47
CA ARG A 212 8.06 -62.40 -11.59
C ARG A 212 8.52 -61.13 -12.33
N GLY A 213 9.14 -61.29 -13.50
CA GLY A 213 9.62 -60.16 -14.31
C GLY A 213 8.50 -59.24 -14.79
N LEU A 214 7.28 -59.77 -14.99
CA LEU A 214 6.09 -58.98 -15.31
C LEU A 214 5.40 -58.42 -14.06
N SER A 215 5.39 -59.17 -12.95
CA SER A 215 4.85 -58.72 -11.66
C SER A 215 5.62 -57.57 -11.02
N ASP A 216 6.93 -57.48 -11.26
CA ASP A 216 7.77 -56.38 -10.77
C ASP A 216 7.49 -55.05 -11.51
N ILE A 217 6.68 -55.07 -12.57
CA ILE A 217 6.33 -53.89 -13.36
C ILE A 217 5.07 -53.22 -12.78
N GLU A 218 5.28 -52.17 -11.98
CA GLU A 218 4.19 -51.41 -11.35
C GLU A 218 3.73 -50.21 -12.20
N VAL A 219 2.40 -49.97 -12.24
CA VAL A 219 1.77 -48.86 -12.97
C VAL A 219 1.04 -47.96 -11.98
N GLY A 220 1.73 -46.93 -11.48
CA GLY A 220 1.16 -46.11 -10.39
C GLY A 220 1.05 -46.92 -9.10
N ASN A 221 0.03 -46.66 -8.28
CA ASN A 221 -0.13 -47.33 -6.98
C ASN A 221 -0.99 -48.60 -7.06
N THR A 222 -1.95 -48.64 -7.99
CA THR A 222 -2.91 -49.74 -8.08
C THR A 222 -3.05 -50.35 -9.47
N GLY A 223 -2.34 -49.81 -10.46
CA GLY A 223 -2.28 -50.39 -11.79
C GLY A 223 -1.38 -51.63 -11.87
N TYR A 224 -1.60 -52.43 -12.90
CA TYR A 224 -1.01 -53.75 -13.05
C TYR A 224 -0.86 -54.12 -14.53
N VAL A 225 0.00 -55.10 -14.81
CA VAL A 225 0.15 -55.69 -16.14
C VAL A 225 -0.58 -57.04 -16.16
N SER A 226 -1.35 -57.29 -17.20
CA SER A 226 -1.91 -58.61 -17.51
C SER A 226 -1.57 -59.03 -18.93
N ILE A 227 -1.59 -60.34 -19.15
CA ILE A 227 -1.45 -60.96 -20.46
C ILE A 227 -2.67 -61.80 -20.73
N MET A 228 -3.25 -61.69 -21.92
CA MET A 228 -4.35 -62.53 -22.38
C MET A 228 -4.07 -63.16 -23.73
N ASP A 229 -4.72 -64.28 -24.05
CA ASP A 229 -4.64 -64.92 -25.36
C ASP A 229 -5.57 -64.24 -26.39
N SER A 230 -5.56 -64.75 -27.63
CA SER A 230 -6.43 -64.29 -28.71
C SER A 230 -7.92 -64.64 -28.55
N GLU A 231 -8.26 -65.47 -27.56
CA GLU A 231 -9.65 -65.75 -27.16
C GLU A 231 -10.11 -64.83 -26.03
N GLY A 232 -9.21 -64.02 -25.47
CA GLY A 232 -9.48 -63.11 -24.36
C GLY A 232 -9.44 -63.79 -22.99
N ASN A 233 -8.87 -64.98 -22.88
CA ASN A 233 -8.59 -65.62 -21.60
C ASN A 233 -7.32 -65.02 -21.00
N GLU A 234 -7.37 -64.69 -19.71
CA GLU A 234 -6.22 -64.15 -19.00
C GLU A 234 -5.22 -65.26 -18.68
N ILE A 235 -3.97 -65.08 -19.12
CA ILE A 235 -2.87 -66.03 -19.00
C ILE A 235 -1.98 -65.68 -17.80
N ILE A 236 -1.67 -64.39 -17.66
CA ILE A 236 -0.88 -63.88 -16.53
C ILE A 236 -1.61 -62.67 -15.98
N ASN A 237 -1.98 -62.74 -14.71
CA ASN A 237 -2.51 -61.61 -13.96
C ASN A 237 -1.59 -61.32 -12.79
N THR A 238 -1.00 -60.12 -12.77
CA THR A 238 -0.11 -59.70 -11.68
C THR A 238 -0.87 -59.31 -10.40
N ARG A 239 -2.21 -59.22 -10.46
CA ARG A 239 -3.11 -59.08 -9.31
C ARG A 239 -4.21 -60.17 -9.34
N THR A 240 -3.85 -61.39 -8.94
CA THR A 240 -4.68 -62.48 -8.37
C THR A 240 -6.22 -62.32 -8.42
N TYR A 241 -6.81 -62.24 -9.61
CA TYR A 241 -8.22 -62.48 -9.84
C TYR A 241 -8.36 -63.27 -11.14
N GLU A 242 -8.63 -64.57 -11.05
CA GLU A 242 -9.07 -65.37 -12.19
C GLU A 242 -10.49 -64.92 -12.57
N GLN A 243 -10.62 -63.82 -13.31
CA GLN A 243 -11.87 -63.45 -13.97
C GLN A 243 -11.71 -63.73 -15.46
N ASN A 244 -12.65 -64.47 -16.05
CA ASN A 244 -12.66 -64.64 -17.49
C ASN A 244 -13.08 -63.32 -18.17
N LEU A 245 -12.10 -62.60 -18.71
CA LEU A 245 -12.28 -61.27 -19.31
C LEU A 245 -12.87 -61.33 -20.74
N SER A 246 -12.91 -62.50 -21.38
CA SER A 246 -13.42 -62.66 -22.76
C SER A 246 -14.87 -62.21 -22.93
N LYS A 247 -15.65 -62.20 -21.85
CA LYS A 247 -17.08 -61.87 -21.85
C LYS A 247 -17.34 -60.37 -21.99
N TYR A 248 -16.35 -59.51 -21.74
CA TYR A 248 -16.52 -58.07 -21.77
C TYR A 248 -16.24 -57.49 -23.16
N ASP A 249 -17.00 -56.47 -23.54
CA ASP A 249 -16.89 -55.87 -24.87
C ASP A 249 -15.53 -55.16 -25.09
N PHE A 250 -14.93 -54.63 -24.03
CA PHE A 250 -13.59 -54.02 -24.11
C PHE A 250 -12.52 -55.05 -24.53
N THR A 251 -12.67 -56.32 -24.16
CA THR A 251 -11.74 -57.39 -24.54
C THR A 251 -11.83 -57.69 -26.04
N LYS A 252 -13.04 -57.70 -26.59
CA LYS A 252 -13.25 -57.85 -28.05
C LYS A 252 -12.63 -56.68 -28.82
N GLU A 253 -12.75 -55.47 -28.30
CA GLU A 253 -12.15 -54.28 -28.90
C GLU A 253 -10.62 -54.37 -28.91
N ILE A 254 -10.01 -54.75 -27.77
CA ILE A 254 -8.56 -54.98 -27.67
C ILE A 254 -8.10 -56.01 -28.71
N ILE A 255 -8.79 -57.14 -28.81
CA ILE A 255 -8.44 -58.22 -29.75
C ILE A 255 -8.51 -57.73 -31.20
N SER A 256 -9.58 -57.01 -31.57
CA SER A 256 -9.79 -56.53 -32.93
C SER A 256 -8.79 -55.45 -33.38
N THR A 257 -8.39 -54.56 -32.47
CA THR A 257 -7.55 -53.40 -32.79
C THR A 257 -6.05 -53.69 -32.66
N LYS A 258 -5.68 -54.77 -31.95
CA LYS A 258 -4.31 -55.24 -31.68
C LYS A 258 -3.46 -54.33 -30.82
N ASN A 259 -3.49 -53.02 -31.03
CA ASN A 259 -2.71 -52.04 -30.28
C ASN A 259 -3.54 -50.79 -30.03
N GLY A 260 -3.48 -50.23 -28.82
CA GLY A 260 -4.21 -49.01 -28.53
C GLY A 260 -4.37 -48.72 -27.05
N THR A 261 -5.32 -47.83 -26.78
CA THR A 261 -5.74 -47.43 -25.45
C THR A 261 -7.26 -47.56 -25.39
N ILE A 262 -7.78 -48.05 -24.26
CA ILE A 262 -9.21 -48.18 -24.03
C ILE A 262 -9.56 -47.76 -22.60
N GLU A 263 -10.71 -47.10 -22.46
CA GLU A 263 -11.31 -46.78 -21.17
C GLU A 263 -12.53 -47.67 -20.96
N TYR A 264 -12.64 -48.27 -19.78
CA TYR A 264 -13.78 -49.13 -19.44
C TYR A 264 -14.06 -49.10 -17.93
N THR A 265 -15.15 -49.73 -17.53
CA THR A 265 -15.50 -49.90 -16.11
C THR A 265 -15.55 -51.38 -15.81
N LEU A 266 -14.82 -51.81 -14.79
CA LEU A 266 -14.84 -53.20 -14.30
C LEU A 266 -15.08 -53.18 -12.80
N ASP A 267 -16.05 -53.95 -12.33
CA ASP A 267 -16.46 -54.04 -10.92
C ASP A 267 -16.75 -52.66 -10.27
N GLY A 268 -17.33 -51.74 -11.06
CA GLY A 268 -17.67 -50.38 -10.62
C GLY A 268 -16.50 -49.41 -10.57
N VAL A 269 -15.29 -49.85 -10.94
CA VAL A 269 -14.09 -49.01 -11.00
C VAL A 269 -13.80 -48.61 -12.44
N HIS A 270 -13.70 -47.30 -12.70
CA HIS A 270 -13.26 -46.78 -14.00
C HIS A 270 -11.76 -47.04 -14.18
N LYS A 271 -11.39 -47.58 -15.34
CA LYS A 271 -10.04 -48.03 -15.69
C LYS A 271 -9.65 -47.52 -17.06
N ILE A 272 -8.36 -47.26 -17.23
CA ILE A 272 -7.73 -47.01 -18.52
C ILE A 272 -6.68 -48.09 -18.77
N SER A 273 -6.66 -48.67 -19.97
CA SER A 273 -5.71 -49.72 -20.32
C SER A 273 -5.00 -49.44 -21.63
N TYR A 274 -3.70 -49.75 -21.64
CA TYR A 274 -2.83 -49.68 -22.80
C TYR A 274 -2.45 -51.08 -23.21
N TYR A 275 -2.71 -51.43 -24.46
CA TYR A 275 -2.52 -52.79 -24.91
C TYR A 275 -1.71 -52.90 -26.19
N ARG A 276 -1.00 -54.03 -26.31
CA ARG A 276 -0.20 -54.36 -27.48
C ARG A 276 -0.27 -55.85 -27.78
N TYR A 277 -0.41 -56.17 -29.05
CA TYR A 277 -0.36 -57.54 -29.55
C TYR A 277 1.07 -58.02 -29.72
N PHE A 278 1.39 -59.14 -29.10
CA PHE A 278 2.65 -59.86 -29.19
C PHE A 278 2.48 -61.09 -30.09
N GLU A 279 2.82 -60.90 -31.36
CA GLU A 279 2.62 -61.87 -32.44
C GLU A 279 3.27 -63.25 -32.22
N PRO A 280 4.52 -63.39 -31.71
CA PRO A 280 5.17 -64.70 -31.59
C PRO A 280 4.41 -65.72 -30.76
N TRP A 281 3.68 -65.27 -29.75
CA TRP A 281 2.89 -66.13 -28.87
C TRP A 281 1.41 -65.86 -28.97
N ASP A 282 0.94 -65.04 -29.92
CA ASP A 282 -0.47 -64.70 -30.07
C ASP A 282 -1.12 -64.21 -28.76
N TRP A 283 -0.39 -63.34 -28.05
CA TRP A 283 -0.77 -62.80 -26.75
C TRP A 283 -1.00 -61.30 -26.83
N TYR A 284 -1.80 -60.76 -25.91
CA TYR A 284 -2.03 -59.34 -25.73
C TYR A 284 -1.52 -58.91 -24.37
N ILE A 285 -0.59 -57.97 -24.38
CA ILE A 285 -0.06 -57.34 -23.17
C ILE A 285 -0.97 -56.17 -22.85
N VAL A 286 -1.57 -56.16 -21.66
CA VAL A 286 -2.51 -55.14 -21.23
C VAL A 286 -2.01 -54.52 -19.93
N THR A 287 -1.75 -53.23 -19.97
CA THR A 287 -1.33 -52.45 -18.81
C THR A 287 -2.52 -51.62 -18.35
N THR A 288 -3.03 -51.86 -17.15
CA THR A 288 -4.25 -51.23 -16.64
C THR A 288 -3.93 -50.31 -15.48
N ALA A 289 -4.48 -49.09 -15.50
CA ALA A 289 -4.45 -48.13 -14.39
C ALA A 289 -5.88 -47.78 -13.94
N ASN A 290 -6.07 -47.62 -12.63
CA ASN A 290 -7.37 -47.25 -12.06
C ASN A 290 -7.55 -45.73 -12.03
N TYR A 291 -8.75 -45.24 -12.34
CA TYR A 291 -9.07 -43.81 -12.31
C TYR A 291 -9.04 -43.23 -10.88
N ASP A 292 -9.24 -44.06 -9.85
CA ASP A 292 -9.17 -43.62 -8.46
C ASP A 292 -7.76 -43.18 -8.03
N ASP A 293 -6.70 -43.73 -8.64
CA ASP A 293 -5.33 -43.25 -8.46
C ASP A 293 -5.17 -41.83 -9.03
N LEU A 294 -5.88 -41.51 -10.12
CA LEU A 294 -5.92 -40.15 -10.69
C LEU A 294 -6.69 -39.18 -9.77
N LYS A 295 -7.80 -39.66 -9.17
CA LYS A 295 -8.69 -38.85 -8.33
C LYS A 295 -8.07 -38.51 -6.97
N SER A 296 -7.44 -39.47 -6.31
CA SER A 296 -6.80 -39.26 -5.00
C SER A 296 -5.69 -38.20 -5.07
N SER A 297 -4.87 -38.24 -6.13
CA SER A 297 -3.83 -37.25 -6.38
C SER A 297 -4.42 -35.86 -6.70
N SER A 298 -5.55 -35.78 -7.38
CA SER A 298 -6.27 -34.52 -7.66
C SER A 298 -6.94 -33.91 -6.41
N GLN A 299 -7.49 -34.73 -5.52
CA GLN A 299 -8.15 -34.26 -4.29
C GLN A 299 -7.17 -33.57 -3.33
N SER A 300 -5.96 -34.10 -3.16
CA SER A 300 -4.93 -33.47 -2.32
C SER A 300 -4.58 -32.05 -2.79
N ILE A 301 -4.46 -31.88 -4.12
CA ILE A 301 -4.19 -30.59 -4.74
C ILE A 301 -5.36 -29.63 -4.54
N LEU A 302 -6.60 -30.12 -4.67
CA LEU A 302 -7.80 -29.32 -4.42
C LEU A 302 -7.86 -28.82 -2.97
N TYR A 303 -7.66 -29.69 -1.98
CA TYR A 303 -7.70 -29.31 -0.56
C TYR A 303 -6.59 -28.32 -0.19
N THR A 304 -5.37 -28.54 -0.67
CA THR A 304 -4.25 -27.61 -0.46
C THR A 304 -4.57 -26.23 -1.04
N THR A 305 -5.18 -26.19 -2.23
CA THR A 305 -5.57 -24.93 -2.86
C THR A 305 -6.70 -24.22 -2.10
N LEU A 306 -7.73 -24.94 -1.66
CA LEU A 306 -8.81 -24.38 -0.84
C LEU A 306 -8.29 -23.82 0.49
N PHE A 307 -7.41 -24.55 1.18
CA PHE A 307 -6.84 -24.12 2.46
C PHE A 307 -5.97 -22.87 2.29
N SER A 308 -5.09 -22.85 1.29
CA SER A 308 -4.27 -21.67 0.99
C SER A 308 -5.13 -20.45 0.63
N GLY A 309 -6.21 -20.67 -0.13
CA GLY A 309 -7.19 -19.65 -0.46
C GLY A 309 -7.89 -19.06 0.77
N LEU A 310 -8.35 -19.92 1.69
CA LEU A 310 -8.96 -19.50 2.95
C LEU A 310 -7.97 -18.70 3.80
N ALA A 311 -6.72 -19.15 3.91
CA ALA A 311 -5.67 -18.45 4.65
C ALA A 311 -5.44 -17.03 4.10
N ILE A 312 -5.38 -16.87 2.77
CA ILE A 312 -5.25 -15.56 2.12
C ILE A 312 -6.48 -14.67 2.40
N ALA A 313 -7.69 -15.24 2.37
CA ALA A 313 -8.92 -14.49 2.67
C ALA A 313 -8.96 -13.99 4.13
N VAL A 314 -8.57 -14.84 5.09
CA VAL A 314 -8.47 -14.46 6.50
C VAL A 314 -7.41 -13.37 6.71
N LEU A 315 -6.23 -13.52 6.09
CA LEU A 315 -5.18 -12.50 6.16
C LEU A 315 -5.64 -11.17 5.58
N GLY A 316 -6.34 -11.20 4.44
CA GLY A 316 -6.93 -10.01 3.83
C GLY A 316 -7.95 -9.31 4.75
N ALA A 317 -8.80 -10.08 5.44
CA ALA A 317 -9.75 -9.54 6.41
C ALA A 317 -9.04 -8.88 7.60
N ILE A 318 -7.97 -9.50 8.11
CA ILE A 318 -7.14 -8.95 9.21
C ILE A 318 -6.50 -7.62 8.77
N ILE A 319 -5.88 -7.58 7.59
CA ILE A 319 -5.28 -6.36 7.03
C ILE A 319 -6.33 -5.26 6.85
N ALA A 320 -7.52 -5.60 6.35
CA ALA A 320 -8.59 -4.64 6.15
C ALA A 320 -9.11 -4.06 7.48
N LEU A 321 -9.24 -4.89 8.52
CA LEU A 321 -9.56 -4.44 9.88
C LEU A 321 -8.48 -3.53 10.46
N PHE A 322 -7.21 -3.88 10.25
CA PHE A 322 -6.06 -3.08 10.64
C PHE A 322 -6.08 -1.71 9.96
N MET A 323 -6.15 -1.65 8.63
CA MET A 323 -6.25 -0.38 7.88
C MET A 323 -7.44 0.47 8.32
N ALA A 324 -8.59 -0.16 8.58
CA ALA A 324 -9.78 0.56 9.00
C ALA A 324 -9.65 1.22 10.38
N ASN A 325 -8.83 0.65 11.26
CA ASN A 325 -8.60 1.20 12.60
C ASN A 325 -7.43 2.19 12.62
N THR A 326 -6.36 1.92 11.88
CA THR A 326 -5.15 2.75 11.86
C THR A 326 -5.28 3.98 10.95
N LEU A 327 -6.03 3.90 9.84
CA LEU A 327 -6.15 5.02 8.88
C LEU A 327 -7.56 5.63 8.88
N VAL A 328 -8.59 4.81 8.62
CA VAL A 328 -9.93 5.35 8.30
C VAL A 328 -10.61 5.98 9.52
N ARG A 329 -10.45 5.41 10.72
CA ARG A 329 -11.06 5.95 11.94
C ARG A 329 -10.46 7.31 12.33
N PRO A 330 -9.13 7.47 12.46
CA PRO A 330 -8.52 8.76 12.77
C PRO A 330 -8.86 9.86 11.76
N ILE A 331 -8.87 9.56 10.45
CA ILE A 331 -9.23 10.54 9.42
C ILE A 331 -10.67 11.04 9.60
N ASN A 332 -11.63 10.16 9.92
CA ASN A 332 -13.01 10.58 10.16
C ASN A 332 -13.17 11.39 11.46
N LYS A 333 -12.43 11.04 12.52
CA LYS A 333 -12.36 11.87 13.74
C LYS A 333 -11.83 13.26 13.41
N LEU A 334 -10.70 13.34 12.70
CA LEU A 334 -10.10 14.62 12.33
C LEU A 334 -11.05 15.47 11.47
N LYS A 335 -11.75 14.85 10.51
CA LYS A 335 -12.81 15.50 9.75
C LYS A 335 -13.86 16.14 10.67
N SER A 336 -14.33 15.42 11.70
CA SER A 336 -15.30 15.98 12.65
C SER A 336 -14.75 17.18 13.44
N TYR A 337 -13.47 17.15 13.84
CA TYR A 337 -12.83 18.31 14.48
C TYR A 337 -12.73 19.52 13.54
N ILE A 338 -12.44 19.28 12.26
CA ILE A 338 -12.43 20.33 11.24
C ILE A 338 -13.82 20.92 11.01
N GLU A 339 -14.88 20.10 10.97
CA GLU A 339 -16.26 20.59 10.85
C GLU A 339 -16.67 21.44 12.07
N ILE A 340 -16.31 21.02 13.28
CA ILE A 340 -16.54 21.80 14.51
C ILE A 340 -15.79 23.14 14.44
N ALA A 341 -14.50 23.12 14.08
CA ALA A 341 -13.73 24.34 13.91
C ALA A 341 -14.30 25.26 12.82
N GLY A 342 -14.75 24.69 11.70
CA GLY A 342 -15.39 25.41 10.61
C GLY A 342 -16.72 26.07 10.98
N SER A 343 -17.37 25.59 12.04
CA SER A 343 -18.57 26.23 12.61
C SER A 343 -18.26 27.44 13.49
N GLY A 344 -16.97 27.74 13.73
CA GLY A 344 -16.49 28.88 14.51
C GLY A 344 -15.96 28.52 15.91
N ASP A 345 -16.07 27.26 16.33
CA ASP A 345 -15.52 26.82 17.62
C ASP A 345 -14.01 26.53 17.53
N LEU A 346 -13.21 27.54 17.89
CA LEU A 346 -11.74 27.45 17.93
C LEU A 346 -11.20 26.82 19.23
N THR A 347 -12.06 26.30 20.11
CA THR A 347 -11.63 25.58 21.33
C THR A 347 -11.42 24.10 21.09
N VAL A 348 -11.97 23.55 20.01
CA VAL A 348 -11.81 22.15 19.63
C VAL A 348 -10.35 21.76 19.48
N ARG A 349 -9.99 20.57 19.96
CA ARG A 349 -8.65 19.99 19.80
C ARG A 349 -8.77 18.54 19.36
N SER A 350 -7.90 18.16 18.44
CA SER A 350 -7.75 16.78 18.01
C SER A 350 -7.04 15.97 19.10
N ASP A 351 -7.66 14.86 19.51
CA ASP A 351 -7.16 13.90 20.50
C ASP A 351 -6.37 12.73 19.88
N ILE A 352 -6.11 12.80 18.57
CA ILE A 352 -5.50 11.72 17.82
C ILE A 352 -4.01 11.65 18.20
N ASP A 353 -3.68 10.68 19.04
CA ASP A 353 -2.32 10.31 19.42
C ASP A 353 -1.80 9.20 18.48
N SER A 354 -1.06 9.63 17.46
CA SER A 354 -0.40 8.74 16.50
C SER A 354 0.99 9.27 16.20
N LYS A 355 1.92 8.37 15.85
CA LYS A 355 3.32 8.70 15.52
C LYS A 355 3.59 8.77 14.01
N ASP A 356 2.54 8.66 13.20
CA ASP A 356 2.58 8.68 11.74
C ASP A 356 2.12 10.05 11.17
N GLU A 357 1.85 10.09 9.87
CA GLU A 357 1.35 11.25 9.15
C GLU A 357 0.00 11.76 9.69
N ILE A 358 -0.84 10.89 10.24
CA ILE A 358 -2.12 11.29 10.85
C ILE A 358 -1.85 12.04 12.16
N GLY A 359 -0.86 11.60 12.94
CA GLY A 359 -0.40 12.32 14.13
C GLY A 359 0.17 13.70 13.80
N MET A 360 1.01 13.79 12.76
CA MET A 360 1.52 15.08 12.27
C MET A 360 0.38 16.01 11.83
N LEU A 361 -0.64 15.49 11.15
CA LEU A 361 -1.79 16.26 10.71
C LEU A 361 -2.66 16.73 11.89
N SER A 362 -2.87 15.88 12.90
CA SER A 362 -3.53 16.21 14.17
C SER A 362 -2.84 17.38 14.89
N ASN A 363 -1.51 17.30 15.02
CA ASN A 363 -0.70 18.36 15.64
C ASN A 363 -0.72 19.66 14.82
N SER A 364 -0.64 19.56 13.49
CA SER A 364 -0.71 20.71 12.59
C SER A 364 -2.07 21.40 12.68
N PHE A 365 -3.17 20.63 12.75
CA PHE A 365 -4.51 21.14 13.01
C PHE A 365 -4.59 21.88 14.35
N ASN A 366 -4.11 21.27 15.44
CA ASN A 366 -4.11 21.91 16.77
C ASN A 366 -3.32 23.22 16.80
N LYS A 367 -2.18 23.28 16.09
CA LYS A 367 -1.38 24.50 15.94
C LYS A 367 -2.14 25.58 15.15
N MET A 368 -2.72 25.22 14.01
CA MET A 368 -3.53 26.13 13.19
C MET A 368 -4.70 26.73 13.97
N ILE A 369 -5.44 25.91 14.73
CA ILE A 369 -6.55 26.40 15.55
C ILE A 369 -6.08 27.35 16.64
N SER A 370 -4.93 27.09 17.26
CA SER A 370 -4.37 27.96 18.29
C SER A 370 -3.93 29.32 17.73
N GLU A 371 -3.30 29.34 16.55
CA GLU A 371 -2.97 30.59 15.85
C GLU A 371 -4.22 31.36 15.42
N ASN A 372 -5.24 30.68 14.86
CA ASN A 372 -6.50 31.33 14.48
C ASN A 372 -7.19 31.96 15.70
N LYS A 373 -7.18 31.29 16.86
CA LYS A 373 -7.73 31.84 18.10
C LYS A 373 -6.96 33.10 18.53
N ARG A 374 -5.63 33.06 18.51
CA ARG A 374 -4.78 34.22 18.86
C ARG A 374 -5.05 35.42 17.94
N LEU A 375 -5.08 35.19 16.63
CA LEU A 375 -5.36 36.24 15.64
C LEU A 375 -6.76 36.85 15.81
N LEU A 376 -7.76 36.02 16.13
CA LEU A 376 -9.11 36.50 16.42
C LEU A 376 -9.12 37.39 17.67
N GLU A 377 -8.48 36.95 18.75
CA GLU A 377 -8.36 37.74 19.99
C GLU A 377 -7.67 39.08 19.75
N GLU A 378 -6.56 39.10 19.00
CA GLU A 378 -5.86 40.32 18.59
C GLU A 378 -6.75 41.27 17.77
N THR A 379 -7.48 40.71 16.80
CA THR A 379 -8.41 41.47 15.95
C THR A 379 -9.53 42.10 16.79
N VAL A 380 -10.08 41.35 17.75
CA VAL A 380 -11.12 41.84 18.66
C VAL A 380 -10.61 42.98 19.54
N GLN A 381 -9.39 42.87 20.07
CA GLN A 381 -8.79 43.96 20.87
C GLN A 381 -8.55 45.21 20.02
N TYR A 382 -8.05 45.05 18.80
CA TYR A 382 -7.83 46.16 17.89
C TYR A 382 -9.15 46.86 17.50
N GLU A 383 -10.19 46.10 17.16
CA GLU A 383 -11.52 46.66 16.86
C GLU A 383 -12.12 47.38 18.08
N LYS A 384 -11.88 46.89 19.30
CA LYS A 384 -12.30 47.58 20.52
C LYS A 384 -11.61 48.94 20.67
N LEU A 385 -10.28 48.99 20.55
CA LEU A 385 -9.50 50.25 20.63
C LEU A 385 -9.93 51.26 19.55
N LYS A 386 -10.15 50.77 18.33
CA LYS A 386 -10.64 51.58 17.21
C LYS A 386 -12.05 52.12 17.45
N THR A 387 -12.95 51.31 18.00
CA THR A 387 -14.32 51.74 18.33
C THR A 387 -14.31 52.80 19.42
N GLU A 388 -13.50 52.60 20.47
CA GLU A 388 -13.32 53.57 21.56
C GLU A 388 -12.74 54.90 21.06
N PHE A 389 -11.75 54.84 20.17
CA PHE A 389 -11.18 56.01 19.49
C PHE A 389 -12.24 56.83 18.75
N VAL A 390 -13.04 56.18 17.88
CA VAL A 390 -14.09 56.87 17.10
C VAL A 390 -15.17 57.46 18.01
N ALA A 391 -15.57 56.73 19.06
CA ALA A 391 -16.56 57.20 20.03
C ALA A 391 -16.07 58.46 20.78
N ASN A 392 -14.85 58.43 21.31
CA ASN A 392 -14.26 59.54 22.05
C ASN A 392 -14.08 60.78 21.16
N MET A 393 -13.56 60.61 19.94
CA MET A 393 -13.46 61.71 18.98
C MET A 393 -14.81 62.34 18.63
N SER A 394 -15.82 61.50 18.42
CA SER A 394 -17.17 61.99 18.08
C SER A 394 -17.75 62.85 19.20
N HIS A 395 -17.49 62.47 20.46
CA HIS A 395 -17.89 63.25 21.63
C HIS A 395 -17.17 64.61 21.69
N GLU A 396 -15.84 64.61 21.56
CA GLU A 396 -15.02 65.82 21.64
C GLU A 396 -15.32 66.84 20.53
N LEU A 397 -15.68 66.39 19.32
CA LEU A 397 -16.10 67.27 18.24
C LEU A 397 -17.51 67.85 18.47
N LYS A 398 -18.42 67.07 19.06
CA LYS A 398 -19.82 67.45 19.24
C LYS A 398 -19.99 68.60 20.25
N THR A 399 -19.18 68.64 21.31
CA THR A 399 -19.23 69.67 22.35
C THR A 399 -19.03 71.10 21.81
N PRO A 400 -17.90 71.46 21.16
CA PRO A 400 -17.70 72.81 20.62
C PRO A 400 -18.68 73.13 19.48
N LEU A 401 -19.04 72.14 18.66
CA LEU A 401 -20.04 72.31 17.59
C LEU A 401 -21.41 72.70 18.15
N ASN A 402 -21.86 72.05 19.23
CA ASN A 402 -23.13 72.38 19.89
C ASN A 402 -23.12 73.78 20.49
N ILE A 403 -21.99 74.26 21.03
CA ILE A 403 -21.87 75.61 21.58
C ILE A 403 -21.94 76.66 20.48
N ILE A 404 -21.25 76.45 19.35
CA ILE A 404 -21.35 77.31 18.17
C ILE A 404 -22.80 77.35 17.67
N PHE A 405 -23.41 76.18 17.51
CA PHE A 405 -24.79 76.05 17.02
C PHE A 405 -25.79 76.74 17.96
N SER A 406 -25.67 76.53 19.27
CA SER A 406 -26.55 77.16 20.28
C SER A 406 -26.42 78.69 20.26
N THR A 407 -25.21 79.20 20.08
CA THR A 407 -24.95 80.65 19.97
C THR A 407 -25.53 81.23 18.68
N ALA A 408 -25.43 80.51 17.55
CA ALA A 408 -26.07 80.87 16.29
C ALA A 408 -27.61 80.86 16.38
N GLN A 409 -28.19 79.89 17.09
CA GLN A 409 -29.62 79.85 17.40
C GLN A 409 -30.06 81.05 18.24
N LEU A 410 -29.24 81.45 19.21
CA LEU A 410 -29.51 82.62 20.05
C LEU A 410 -29.51 83.92 19.22
N PHE A 411 -28.55 84.09 18.30
CA PHE A 411 -28.58 85.21 17.35
C PHE A 411 -29.86 85.22 16.51
N SER A 412 -30.26 84.05 16.01
CA SER A 412 -31.47 83.90 15.20
C SER A 412 -32.74 84.28 15.99
N LEU A 413 -32.79 83.95 17.28
CA LEU A 413 -33.88 84.34 18.19
C LEU A 413 -33.94 85.85 18.43
N TYR A 414 -32.80 86.50 18.68
CA TYR A 414 -32.76 87.95 18.88
C TYR A 414 -33.20 88.72 17.64
N ILE A 415 -32.74 88.29 16.46
CA ILE A 415 -33.17 88.86 15.18
C ILE A 415 -34.69 88.71 15.00
N ARG A 416 -35.26 87.52 15.28
CA ARG A 416 -36.70 87.26 15.12
C ARG A 416 -37.57 88.07 16.08
N LYS A 417 -37.09 88.35 17.30
CA LYS A 417 -37.82 89.12 18.32
C LYS A 417 -37.75 90.63 18.12
N GLY A 418 -36.96 91.12 17.16
CA GLY A 418 -36.74 92.56 16.97
C GLY A 418 -36.04 93.23 18.15
N GLU A 419 -35.32 92.46 18.97
CA GLU A 419 -34.52 93.02 20.05
C GLU A 419 -33.36 93.84 19.47
N SER A 420 -33.13 95.03 20.03
CA SER A 420 -32.06 95.91 19.57
C SER A 420 -30.69 95.28 19.84
N LEU A 421 -29.94 95.00 18.77
CA LEU A 421 -28.55 94.50 18.81
C LEU A 421 -27.55 95.55 19.31
N ASN A 422 -27.99 96.63 19.96
CA ASN A 422 -27.14 97.74 20.39
C ASN A 422 -26.21 97.39 21.57
N ASN A 423 -26.35 96.21 22.17
CA ASN A 423 -25.44 95.73 23.21
C ASN A 423 -24.20 95.07 22.58
N VAL A 424 -23.26 95.94 22.18
CA VAL A 424 -21.98 95.56 21.57
C VAL A 424 -21.18 94.59 22.44
N GLU A 425 -21.27 94.72 23.78
CA GLU A 425 -20.60 93.81 24.72
C GLU A 425 -21.12 92.37 24.63
N LYS A 426 -22.45 92.17 24.59
CA LYS A 426 -23.05 90.83 24.42
C LYS A 426 -22.71 90.21 23.06
N LEU A 427 -22.75 91.01 21.99
CA LEU A 427 -22.34 90.55 20.66
C LEU A 427 -20.87 90.12 20.62
N SER A 428 -20.01 90.92 21.25
CA SER A 428 -18.59 90.62 21.41
C SER A 428 -18.40 89.31 22.19
N GLN A 429 -19.12 89.12 23.29
CA GLN A 429 -19.07 87.89 24.10
C GLN A 429 -19.49 86.66 23.29
N TYR A 430 -20.62 86.70 22.58
CA TYR A 430 -21.08 85.57 21.75
C TYR A 430 -20.14 85.27 20.58
N THR A 431 -19.62 86.31 19.92
CA THR A 431 -18.65 86.15 18.84
C THR A 431 -17.35 85.56 19.35
N SER A 432 -16.89 85.98 20.54
CA SER A 432 -15.74 85.41 21.22
C SER A 432 -15.95 83.93 21.54
N THR A 433 -17.13 83.55 22.08
CA THR A 433 -17.49 82.15 22.33
C THR A 433 -17.47 81.30 21.05
N ILE A 434 -18.03 81.79 19.95
CA ILE A 434 -17.98 81.07 18.66
C ILE A 434 -16.52 80.93 18.21
N LYS A 435 -15.76 82.02 18.22
CA LYS A 435 -14.35 82.05 17.79
C LYS A 435 -13.50 81.06 18.58
N GLN A 436 -13.65 81.04 19.91
CA GLN A 436 -12.96 80.09 20.78
C GLN A 436 -13.30 78.64 20.43
N ASN A 437 -14.57 78.31 20.22
CA ASN A 437 -14.97 76.94 19.88
C ASN A 437 -14.58 76.53 18.44
N CYS A 438 -14.47 77.47 17.50
CA CYS A 438 -13.85 77.22 16.19
C CYS A 438 -12.37 76.86 16.33
N TYR A 439 -11.62 77.58 17.18
CA TYR A 439 -10.24 77.26 17.48
C TYR A 439 -10.10 75.89 18.17
N ARG A 440 -11.01 75.53 19.08
CA ARG A 440 -11.06 74.19 19.68
C ARG A 440 -11.24 73.10 18.61
N LEU A 441 -12.18 73.29 17.67
CA LEU A 441 -12.39 72.36 16.56
C LEU A 441 -11.15 72.24 15.67
N LEU A 442 -10.51 73.36 15.31
CA LEU A 442 -9.28 73.34 14.51
C LEU A 442 -8.16 72.60 15.23
N ARG A 443 -7.99 72.80 16.54
CA ARG A 443 -7.01 72.05 17.34
C ARG A 443 -7.28 70.55 17.31
N LEU A 444 -8.54 70.14 17.49
CA LEU A 444 -8.95 68.72 17.44
C LEU A 444 -8.68 68.09 16.07
N VAL A 445 -9.02 68.80 14.99
CA VAL A 445 -8.78 68.33 13.61
C VAL A 445 -7.28 68.23 13.32
N ASN A 446 -6.49 69.22 13.71
CA ASN A 446 -5.03 69.19 13.54
C ASN A 446 -4.41 68.04 14.32
N ASN A 447 -4.81 67.84 15.58
CA ASN A 447 -4.38 66.70 16.40
C ASN A 447 -4.70 65.35 15.74
N LEU A 448 -5.88 65.22 15.12
CA LEU A 448 -6.27 64.02 14.39
C LEU A 448 -5.38 63.78 13.15
N ILE A 449 -5.13 64.84 12.37
CA ILE A 449 -4.25 64.76 11.20
C ILE A 449 -2.83 64.37 11.63
N ASP A 450 -2.33 64.93 12.73
CA ASP A 450 -1.02 64.59 13.28
C ASP A 450 -0.97 63.11 13.69
N ILE A 451 -1.93 62.62 14.48
CA ILE A 451 -1.99 61.21 14.88
C ILE A 451 -2.02 60.29 13.66
N THR A 452 -2.90 60.57 12.70
CA THR A 452 -3.07 59.71 11.52
C THR A 452 -1.80 59.67 10.66
N LYS A 453 -1.10 60.80 10.49
CA LYS A 453 0.20 60.85 9.79
C LYS A 453 1.31 60.14 10.56
N ILE A 454 1.33 60.22 11.89
CA ILE A 454 2.29 59.51 12.74
C ILE A 454 2.05 58.00 12.67
N ASP A 455 0.82 57.52 12.84
CA ASP A 455 0.47 56.10 12.85
C ASP A 455 0.72 55.40 11.52
N SER A 456 0.49 56.13 10.42
CA SER A 456 0.74 55.63 9.07
C SER A 456 2.21 55.72 8.64
N GLY A 457 3.07 56.35 9.46
CA GLY A 457 4.47 56.60 9.14
C GLY A 457 4.69 57.63 8.04
N PHE A 458 3.66 58.41 7.66
CA PHE A 458 3.75 59.46 6.65
C PHE A 458 4.21 60.82 7.19
N MET A 459 4.47 60.94 8.50
CA MET A 459 5.07 62.16 9.07
C MET A 459 6.59 62.09 8.97
N GLU A 460 7.20 63.07 8.29
CA GLU A 460 8.66 63.22 8.18
C GLU A 460 9.14 64.48 8.91
N LEU A 461 10.36 64.44 9.47
CA LEU A 461 11.00 65.60 10.10
C LEU A 461 11.82 66.39 9.09
N ASN A 462 11.61 67.71 9.04
CA ASN A 462 12.41 68.63 8.26
C ASN A 462 13.55 69.21 9.12
N LEU A 463 14.58 68.39 9.34
CA LEU A 463 15.71 68.75 10.21
C LEU A 463 16.59 69.85 9.60
N LYS A 464 16.79 70.93 10.35
CA LYS A 464 17.66 72.06 9.99
C LYS A 464 18.60 72.37 11.15
N ASN A 465 19.85 72.73 10.84
CA ASN A 465 20.78 73.23 11.85
C ASN A 465 20.41 74.67 12.21
N GLN A 466 19.87 74.88 13.39
CA GLN A 466 19.43 76.18 13.91
C GLN A 466 19.84 76.31 15.38
N ASN A 467 19.80 77.52 15.93
CA ASN A 467 20.02 77.76 17.35
C ASN A 467 18.77 77.34 18.13
N ILE A 468 18.84 76.23 18.87
CA ILE A 468 17.68 75.72 19.63
C ILE A 468 17.30 76.66 20.78
N VAL A 469 18.27 77.34 21.40
CA VAL A 469 18.02 78.28 22.52
C VAL A 469 17.15 79.44 22.02
N GLU A 470 17.56 80.08 20.92
CA GLU A 470 16.81 81.17 20.27
C GLU A 470 15.40 80.73 19.87
N VAL A 471 15.25 79.57 19.22
CA VAL A 471 13.93 79.09 18.81
C VAL A 471 13.01 78.84 20.02
N VAL A 472 13.48 78.17 21.08
CA VAL A 472 12.66 77.96 22.28
C VAL A 472 12.34 79.28 22.99
N GLU A 473 13.30 80.21 23.05
CA GLU A 473 13.11 81.54 23.62
C GLU A 473 12.03 82.32 22.85
N GLU A 474 12.12 82.40 21.52
CA GLU A 474 11.14 83.07 20.66
C GLU A 474 9.73 82.50 20.83
N ILE A 475 9.61 81.17 20.84
CA ILE A 475 8.33 80.49 21.07
C ILE A 475 7.80 80.83 22.47
N THR A 476 8.64 80.79 23.50
CA THR A 476 8.24 81.11 24.88
C THR A 476 7.77 82.56 24.99
N LEU A 477 8.54 83.51 24.45
CA LEU A 477 8.22 84.94 24.42
C LEU A 477 6.90 85.21 23.70
N SER A 478 6.60 84.48 22.61
CA SER A 478 5.34 84.61 21.90
C SER A 478 4.12 84.27 22.75
N THR A 479 4.28 83.45 23.80
CA THR A 479 3.18 83.05 24.70
C THR A 479 3.01 83.98 25.91
N VAL A 480 3.96 84.87 26.19
CA VAL A 480 3.99 85.71 27.40
C VAL A 480 2.71 86.53 27.58
N GLU A 481 2.27 87.22 26.53
CA GLU A 481 1.08 88.08 26.59
C GLU A 481 -0.17 87.27 26.95
N TYR A 482 -0.32 86.08 26.36
CA TYR A 482 -1.43 85.20 26.67
C TYR A 482 -1.36 84.70 28.12
N VAL A 483 -0.21 84.17 28.56
CA VAL A 483 -0.04 83.62 29.92
C VAL A 483 -0.27 84.70 30.98
N GLN A 484 0.20 85.93 30.74
CA GLN A 484 -0.04 87.09 31.59
C GLN A 484 -1.52 87.52 31.61
N SER A 485 -2.21 87.45 30.48
CA SER A 485 -3.66 87.72 30.42
C SER A 485 -4.47 86.74 31.29
N MET A 486 -3.94 85.54 31.49
CA MET A 486 -4.48 84.55 32.43
C MET A 486 -4.02 84.80 33.87
N SER A 487 -3.31 85.88 34.21
CA SER A 487 -2.75 86.11 35.56
C SER A 487 -1.73 85.06 36.01
N ARG A 488 -0.89 84.54 35.11
CA ARG A 488 0.25 83.67 35.43
C ARG A 488 1.55 84.33 34.97
N THR A 489 2.68 83.96 35.56
CA THR A 489 4.01 84.42 35.13
C THR A 489 4.70 83.31 34.36
N ILE A 490 5.34 83.62 33.23
CA ILE A 490 6.22 82.70 32.51
C ILE A 490 7.64 83.27 32.46
N ILE A 491 8.63 82.44 32.76
CA ILE A 491 10.05 82.79 32.71
C ILE A 491 10.81 81.83 31.81
N PHE A 492 11.82 82.34 31.13
CA PHE A 492 12.75 81.55 30.32
C PHE A 492 14.13 81.54 31.00
N ASP A 493 14.76 80.37 31.10
CA ASP A 493 16.12 80.23 31.64
C ASP A 493 16.97 79.28 30.76
N THR A 494 18.28 79.51 30.74
CA THR A 494 19.23 78.70 29.97
C THR A 494 20.64 78.69 30.58
N ASN A 495 21.36 77.58 30.44
CA ASN A 495 22.78 77.49 30.83
C ASN A 495 23.77 77.89 29.72
N ARG A 496 23.28 78.15 28.50
CA ARG A 496 24.05 78.52 27.30
C ARG A 496 23.27 79.51 26.45
N GLU A 497 23.95 80.55 25.96
CA GLU A 497 23.32 81.56 25.09
C GLU A 497 22.98 81.02 23.69
N GLU A 498 23.84 80.17 23.12
CA GLU A 498 23.63 79.62 21.78
C GLU A 498 24.01 78.14 21.70
N LYS A 499 23.18 77.35 21.00
CA LYS A 499 23.45 75.95 20.70
C LYS A 499 22.88 75.57 19.34
N VAL A 500 23.75 75.51 18.32
CA VAL A 500 23.35 75.10 16.97
C VAL A 500 23.23 73.58 16.89
N MET A 501 22.05 73.07 16.57
CA MET A 501 21.79 71.63 16.37
C MET A 501 20.68 71.37 15.36
N ALA A 502 20.56 70.12 14.88
CA ALA A 502 19.57 69.72 13.90
C ALA A 502 18.23 69.29 14.53
N PHE A 503 17.19 70.08 14.29
CA PHE A 503 15.81 69.82 14.72
C PHE A 503 14.81 70.35 13.69
N ASP A 504 13.53 70.00 13.84
CA ASP A 504 12.43 70.55 13.07
C ASP A 504 11.73 71.65 13.90
N GLU A 505 11.91 72.91 13.50
CA GLU A 505 11.38 74.11 14.15
C GLU A 505 9.87 74.02 14.40
N ASP A 506 9.10 73.60 13.40
CA ASP A 506 7.64 73.51 13.49
C ASP A 506 7.21 72.43 14.50
N LYS A 507 7.98 71.34 14.62
CA LYS A 507 7.69 70.28 15.61
C LYS A 507 8.12 70.68 17.02
N ILE A 508 9.20 71.44 17.18
CA ILE A 508 9.60 72.00 18.47
C ILE A 508 8.55 73.03 18.95
N GLU A 509 8.06 73.90 18.06
CA GLU A 509 6.93 74.79 18.33
C GLU A 509 5.70 74.00 18.77
N ARG A 510 5.35 72.92 18.06
CA ARG A 510 4.23 72.04 18.42
C ARG A 510 4.37 71.43 19.81
N ILE A 511 5.58 70.98 20.15
CA ILE A 511 5.91 70.39 21.46
C ILE A 511 5.76 71.44 22.55
N LEU A 512 6.42 72.59 22.41
CA LEU A 512 6.45 73.65 23.41
C LEU A 512 5.07 74.25 23.64
N LEU A 513 4.33 74.58 22.59
CA LEU A 513 2.97 75.11 22.73
C LEU A 513 2.06 74.11 23.46
N ASN A 514 2.18 72.80 23.23
CA ASN A 514 1.38 71.82 23.98
C ASN A 514 1.77 71.76 25.47
N LEU A 515 3.07 71.79 25.78
CA LEU A 515 3.55 71.76 27.16
C LEU A 515 3.22 73.05 27.91
N ILE A 516 3.43 74.21 27.30
CA ILE A 516 3.09 75.52 27.88
C ILE A 516 1.58 75.69 28.03
N SER A 517 0.78 75.20 27.07
CA SER A 517 -0.69 75.15 27.18
C SER A 517 -1.12 74.37 28.42
N ASN A 518 -0.56 73.16 28.62
CA ASN A 518 -0.84 72.34 29.80
C ASN A 518 -0.37 73.01 31.09
N ALA A 519 0.84 73.57 31.12
CA ALA A 519 1.34 74.31 32.29
C ALA A 519 0.40 75.48 32.63
N THR A 520 0.00 76.29 31.65
CA THR A 520 -0.92 77.43 31.83
C THR A 520 -2.28 76.99 32.36
N LYS A 521 -2.80 75.87 31.84
CA LYS A 521 -4.08 75.28 32.24
C LYS A 521 -4.11 74.81 33.69
N PHE A 522 -3.02 74.21 34.18
CA PHE A 522 -2.98 73.58 35.51
C PHE A 522 -2.29 74.42 36.60
N THR A 523 -1.69 75.55 36.21
CA THR A 523 -1.10 76.53 37.12
C THR A 523 -2.16 77.51 37.65
N ARG A 524 -2.11 77.78 38.96
CA ARG A 524 -3.05 78.69 39.61
C ARG A 524 -2.74 80.15 39.24
N PRO A 525 -3.72 81.07 39.27
CA PRO A 525 -3.43 82.50 39.12
C PRO A 525 -2.43 82.99 40.18
N GLY A 526 -1.42 83.77 39.78
CA GLY A 526 -0.34 84.28 40.63
C GLY A 526 0.92 83.42 40.65
N ASP A 527 0.83 82.17 40.18
CA ASP A 527 1.94 81.22 40.16
C ASP A 527 2.79 81.35 38.88
N THR A 528 3.92 80.63 38.85
CA THR A 528 4.96 80.76 37.81
C THR A 528 5.14 79.47 37.00
N ILE A 529 5.36 79.64 35.70
CA ILE A 529 5.76 78.61 34.74
C ILE A 529 7.20 78.92 34.30
N GLU A 530 8.08 77.93 34.35
CA GLU A 530 9.49 78.04 34.02
C GLU A 530 9.77 77.18 32.78
N VAL A 531 10.29 77.80 31.72
CA VAL A 531 10.74 77.12 30.50
C VAL A 531 12.26 77.18 30.45
N GLY A 532 12.92 76.03 30.49
CA GLY A 532 14.37 75.92 30.54
C GLY A 532 14.96 75.23 29.31
N VAL A 533 16.13 75.69 28.85
CA VAL A 533 16.95 74.95 27.87
C VAL A 533 18.34 74.73 28.44
N TYR A 534 18.76 73.46 28.55
CA TYR A 534 20.01 73.07 29.17
C TYR A 534 20.84 72.18 28.25
N ASP A 535 22.06 72.62 27.92
CA ASP A 535 23.05 71.82 27.20
C ASP A 535 23.78 70.88 28.17
N GLU A 536 23.54 69.58 28.04
CA GLU A 536 24.22 68.50 28.78
C GLU A 536 25.30 67.79 27.93
N GLY A 537 25.76 68.44 26.85
CA GLY A 537 26.80 67.96 25.95
C GLY A 537 26.24 67.01 24.89
N ASN A 538 25.88 65.78 25.28
CA ASN A 538 25.35 64.77 24.36
C ASN A 538 23.85 64.95 24.06
N TYR A 539 23.16 65.68 24.93
CA TYR A 539 21.73 65.98 24.81
C TYR A 539 21.49 67.46 25.10
N VAL A 540 20.45 68.00 24.49
CA VAL A 540 19.83 69.27 24.88
C VAL A 540 18.52 68.95 25.58
N VAL A 541 18.36 69.45 26.78
CA VAL A 541 17.18 69.26 27.63
C VAL A 541 16.32 70.50 27.58
N ILE A 542 15.07 70.34 27.16
CA ILE A 542 14.03 71.37 27.22
C ILE A 542 13.11 71.00 28.39
N SER A 543 12.99 71.86 29.39
CA SER A 543 12.12 71.65 30.56
C SER A 543 10.97 72.65 30.54
N VAL A 544 9.75 72.19 30.85
CA VAL A 544 8.60 73.05 31.13
C VAL A 544 8.06 72.66 32.50
N LYS A 545 8.20 73.57 33.46
CA LYS A 545 7.89 73.35 34.87
C LYS A 545 6.80 74.31 35.34
N ASP A 546 5.78 73.77 35.98
CA ASP A 546 4.72 74.51 36.64
C ASP A 546 4.69 74.24 38.15
N THR A 547 4.10 75.17 38.91
CA THR A 547 3.80 75.02 40.35
C THR A 547 2.31 74.72 40.59
N GLY A 548 1.66 74.05 39.64
CA GLY A 548 0.23 73.80 39.61
C GLY A 548 -0.23 72.64 40.49
N ILE A 549 -1.36 72.03 40.10
CA ILE A 549 -2.00 70.97 40.90
C ILE A 549 -1.21 69.65 40.97
N GLY A 550 -0.23 69.44 40.10
CA GLY A 550 0.53 68.20 40.00
C GLY A 550 -0.29 66.97 39.57
N ILE A 551 0.42 65.91 39.21
CA ILE A 551 -0.11 64.64 38.73
C ILE A 551 0.26 63.57 39.76
N PRO A 552 -0.71 62.80 40.27
CA PRO A 552 -0.44 61.73 41.23
C PRO A 552 0.25 60.52 40.58
N ASP A 553 1.04 59.81 41.40
CA ASP A 553 1.99 58.79 40.97
C ASP A 553 1.34 57.63 40.20
N ASP A 554 0.13 57.22 40.58
CA ASP A 554 -0.60 56.13 39.93
C ASP A 554 -1.07 56.47 38.50
N LYS A 555 -1.02 57.76 38.14
CA LYS A 555 -1.50 58.30 36.87
C LYS A 555 -0.38 58.70 35.91
N LEU A 556 0.85 58.87 36.39
CA LEU A 556 2.00 59.29 35.58
C LEU A 556 2.26 58.39 34.36
N SER A 557 2.05 57.07 34.50
CA SER A 557 2.25 56.12 33.39
C SER A 557 1.23 56.28 32.25
N GLN A 558 0.07 56.88 32.54
CA GLN A 558 -1.08 56.91 31.63
C GLN A 558 -1.20 58.23 30.86
N ILE A 559 -0.50 59.30 31.26
CA ILE A 559 -0.69 60.66 30.70
C ILE A 559 -0.25 60.81 29.25
N PHE A 560 0.60 59.90 28.76
CA PHE A 560 1.05 59.85 27.36
C PHE A 560 0.19 58.93 26.51
N GLU A 561 -0.75 58.19 27.11
CA GLU A 561 -1.72 57.38 26.37
C GLU A 561 -2.78 58.30 25.76
N ARG A 562 -3.26 57.93 24.57
CA ARG A 562 -4.22 58.72 23.82
C ARG A 562 -5.58 58.70 24.51
N PHE A 563 -6.25 59.85 24.53
CA PHE A 563 -7.61 60.03 25.07
C PHE A 563 -7.72 59.74 26.58
N LYS A 564 -6.60 59.51 27.27
CA LYS A 564 -6.61 59.37 28.73
C LYS A 564 -6.51 60.73 29.39
N GLN A 565 -7.38 60.94 30.38
CA GLN A 565 -7.35 62.09 31.26
C GLN A 565 -7.29 61.62 32.70
N VAL A 566 -6.65 62.42 33.53
CA VAL A 566 -6.49 62.13 34.94
C VAL A 566 -7.81 62.50 35.64
N ASP A 567 -8.70 61.52 35.81
CA ASP A 567 -10.01 61.70 36.45
C ASP A 567 -9.87 62.22 37.89
N TYR A 568 -10.12 63.52 38.09
CA TYR A 568 -10.38 64.12 39.39
C TYR A 568 -11.69 64.92 39.33
N LEU A 569 -12.80 64.22 39.57
CA LEU A 569 -14.07 64.75 40.07
C LEU A 569 -14.55 66.06 39.43
N LEU A 570 -15.36 65.97 38.36
CA LEU A 570 -16.50 66.86 38.04
C LEU A 570 -16.31 68.39 38.22
N ASN A 571 -15.10 68.93 38.17
CA ASN A 571 -14.87 70.37 38.10
C ASN A 571 -14.83 70.76 36.62
N ARG A 572 -15.95 71.33 36.17
CA ARG A 572 -16.26 71.81 34.81
C ARG A 572 -15.26 72.82 34.18
N ASN A 573 -14.08 73.03 34.77
CA ASN A 573 -13.20 74.13 34.39
C ASN A 573 -12.00 73.74 33.50
N HIS A 574 -11.77 72.44 33.23
CA HIS A 574 -10.59 72.00 32.46
C HIS A 574 -10.91 70.85 31.48
N GLU A 575 -11.65 71.13 30.40
CA GLU A 575 -11.89 70.17 29.30
C GLU A 575 -10.64 70.07 28.39
N GLY A 576 -10.32 68.89 27.85
CA GLY A 576 -9.23 68.69 26.88
C GLY A 576 -9.47 67.46 26.02
N SER A 577 -8.63 67.20 25.01
CA SER A 577 -8.79 66.03 24.12
C SER A 577 -8.06 64.76 24.60
N GLY A 578 -7.14 64.90 25.57
CA GLY A 578 -6.25 63.80 25.98
C GLY A 578 -5.25 63.35 24.91
N ILE A 579 -5.05 64.13 23.85
CA ILE A 579 -4.18 63.78 22.72
C ILE A 579 -2.82 64.51 22.78
N GLY A 580 -2.80 65.75 23.28
CA GLY A 580 -1.64 66.65 23.16
C GLY A 580 -0.32 66.03 23.62
N LEU A 581 -0.28 65.43 24.81
CA LEU A 581 0.94 64.78 25.34
C LEU A 581 1.38 63.55 24.53
N SER A 582 0.44 62.81 23.93
CA SER A 582 0.78 61.67 23.05
C SER A 582 1.42 62.11 21.73
N ILE A 583 1.01 63.28 21.20
CA ILE A 583 1.66 63.91 20.04
C ILE A 583 3.04 64.40 20.45
N VAL A 584 3.18 65.10 21.59
CA VAL A 584 4.48 65.54 22.10
C VAL A 584 5.45 64.37 22.19
N LYS A 585 5.05 63.27 22.84
CA LYS A 585 5.87 62.07 22.95
C LYS A 585 6.28 61.52 21.59
N SER A 586 5.34 61.38 20.66
CA SER A 586 5.63 60.88 19.31
C SER A 586 6.62 61.78 18.56
N LEU A 587 6.45 63.10 18.63
CA LEU A 587 7.34 64.06 17.98
C LEU A 587 8.75 64.04 18.57
N VAL A 588 8.87 63.90 19.89
CA VAL A 588 10.16 63.76 20.59
C VAL A 588 10.85 62.45 20.21
N GLU A 589 10.12 61.33 20.17
CA GLU A 589 10.64 60.02 19.77
C GLU A 589 11.09 60.03 18.30
N MET A 590 10.36 60.72 17.40
CA MET A 590 10.79 60.92 16.01
C MET A 590 12.10 61.71 15.92
N HIS A 591 12.36 62.64 16.85
CA HIS A 591 13.65 63.32 16.98
C HIS A 591 14.75 62.43 17.58
N LYS A 592 14.44 61.15 17.88
CA LYS A 592 15.29 60.21 18.63
C LYS A 592 15.58 60.68 20.05
N GLY A 593 14.70 61.52 20.59
CA GLY A 593 14.74 62.01 21.96
C GLY A 593 13.89 61.17 22.91
N LYS A 594 13.81 61.65 24.15
CA LYS A 594 12.98 61.07 25.22
C LYS A 594 12.22 62.18 25.94
N ILE A 595 10.97 61.93 26.34
CA ILE A 595 10.23 62.80 27.25
C ILE A 595 10.00 62.08 28.58
N ASP A 596 10.30 62.75 29.68
CA ASP A 596 10.05 62.32 31.05
C ASP A 596 9.16 63.33 31.76
N VAL A 597 8.54 62.91 32.87
CA VAL A 597 7.71 63.76 33.73
C VAL A 597 8.12 63.57 35.18
N LYS A 598 8.29 64.67 35.91
CA LYS A 598 8.41 64.68 37.36
C LYS A 598 7.24 65.48 37.90
N SER A 599 6.41 64.89 38.74
CA SER A 599 5.26 65.58 39.30
C SER A 599 5.00 65.11 40.70
N LYS A 600 4.47 66.01 41.53
CA LYS A 600 3.97 65.65 42.85
C LYS A 600 2.65 66.37 43.08
N HIS A 601 1.64 65.61 43.49
CA HIS A 601 0.30 66.14 43.67
C HIS A 601 0.30 67.31 44.68
N GLY A 602 -0.20 68.46 44.24
CA GLY A 602 -0.26 69.71 45.00
C GLY A 602 0.99 70.60 44.92
N GLU A 603 2.08 70.15 44.30
CA GLU A 603 3.36 70.90 44.22
C GLU A 603 3.71 71.37 42.80
N GLY A 604 3.19 70.70 41.76
CA GLY A 604 3.39 71.07 40.35
C GLY A 604 3.93 69.93 39.49
N THR A 605 4.19 70.22 38.22
CA THR A 605 4.68 69.25 37.23
C THR A 605 5.85 69.82 36.43
N GLU A 606 6.84 68.99 36.14
CA GLU A 606 7.95 69.27 35.24
C GLU A 606 7.97 68.24 34.11
N PHE A 607 7.79 68.68 32.87
CA PHE A 607 8.00 67.88 31.67
C PHE A 607 9.39 68.13 31.12
N ILE A 608 10.14 67.05 30.88
CA ILE A 608 11.56 67.09 30.52
C ILE A 608 11.74 66.40 29.17
N VAL A 609 12.06 67.17 28.13
CA VAL A 609 12.32 66.68 26.77
C VAL A 609 13.83 66.67 26.52
N SER A 610 14.40 65.49 26.33
CA SER A 610 15.82 65.28 26.02
C SER A 610 16.01 64.98 24.54
N LEU A 611 16.67 65.86 23.80
CA LEU A 611 16.95 65.70 22.37
C LEU A 611 18.44 65.41 22.15
N PRO A 612 18.82 64.41 21.33
CA PRO A 612 20.22 64.11 21.08
C PRO A 612 20.87 65.24 20.28
N PHE A 613 22.08 65.65 20.67
CA PHE A 613 22.85 66.61 19.90
C PHE A 613 23.31 65.98 18.57
N ARG A 614 22.93 66.62 17.46
CA ARG A 614 23.33 66.20 16.11
C ARG A 614 23.38 67.40 15.17
N ILE A 615 24.16 67.28 14.10
CA ILE A 615 24.24 68.23 12.98
C ILE A 615 23.90 67.46 11.70
N VAL A 616 23.12 68.06 10.80
CA VAL A 616 22.80 67.48 9.48
C VAL A 616 23.53 68.23 8.37
N SER A 617 23.90 67.54 7.30
CA SER A 617 24.46 68.18 6.11
C SER A 617 23.38 69.03 5.45
N ASN A 618 23.56 70.35 5.35
CA ASN A 618 22.54 71.27 4.80
C ASN A 618 22.15 70.89 3.37
N HIS A 619 21.00 70.22 3.21
CA HIS A 619 20.27 70.09 1.96
C HIS A 619 18.80 70.45 2.24
N VAL A 620 18.43 71.72 2.04
CA VAL A 620 17.04 72.16 2.20
C VAL A 620 16.43 72.37 0.83
N LYS A 621 15.38 71.58 0.51
CA LYS A 621 14.28 72.05 -0.33
C LYS A 621 13.39 72.93 0.55
N GLN A 622 13.14 74.17 0.13
CA GLN A 622 12.13 75.02 0.78
C GLN A 622 10.73 74.50 0.41
N GLU A 623 9.95 74.12 1.41
CA GLU A 623 8.49 74.12 1.31
C GLU A 623 7.95 75.46 1.84
N PRO A 624 6.82 75.96 1.30
CA PRO A 624 6.25 77.24 1.71
C PRO A 624 5.84 77.22 3.19
N LYS A 625 6.18 78.27 3.95
CA LYS A 625 5.65 78.52 5.29
C LYS A 625 4.11 78.66 5.21
N GLY A 626 3.40 77.95 6.08
CA GLY A 626 1.93 77.96 6.11
C GLY A 626 1.33 79.33 6.46
N ASP A 627 0.09 79.56 6.02
CA ASP A 627 -0.64 80.84 6.01
C ASP A 627 -1.09 81.39 7.39
N LEU A 628 -0.74 80.76 8.52
CA LEU A 628 -1.21 81.15 9.86
C LEU A 628 -0.20 82.05 10.58
N THR A 629 -0.70 83.12 11.21
CA THR A 629 0.13 83.99 12.08
C THR A 629 0.47 83.30 13.40
N ASN A 630 1.60 83.66 14.04
CA ASN A 630 2.00 83.10 15.35
C ASN A 630 0.89 83.27 16.42
N ILE A 631 0.16 84.38 16.37
CA ILE A 631 -0.97 84.67 17.27
C ILE A 631 -2.09 83.65 17.09
N GLU A 632 -2.42 83.26 15.86
CA GLU A 632 -3.48 82.28 15.59
C GLU A 632 -3.09 80.87 16.04
N LYS A 633 -1.81 80.48 15.87
CA LYS A 633 -1.32 79.18 16.37
C LYS A 633 -1.47 79.05 17.88
N ILE A 634 -1.12 80.10 18.63
CA ILE A 634 -1.29 80.15 20.09
C ILE A 634 -2.77 80.10 20.46
N GLN A 635 -3.62 80.90 19.80
CA GLN A 635 -5.06 80.88 20.04
C GLN A 635 -5.70 79.51 19.76
N ILE A 636 -5.18 78.76 18.79
CA ILE A 636 -5.60 77.37 18.52
C ILE A 636 -5.14 76.45 19.65
N GLU A 637 -3.86 76.43 19.99
CA GLU A 637 -3.32 75.52 21.01
C GLU A 637 -3.78 75.81 22.44
N PHE A 638 -4.17 77.05 22.73
CA PHE A 638 -4.62 77.47 24.07
C PHE A 638 -6.15 77.61 24.15
N SER A 639 -6.88 77.16 23.11
CA SER A 639 -8.34 77.34 22.99
C SER A 639 -9.18 76.63 24.07
N ASP A 640 -8.60 75.69 24.82
CA ASP A 640 -9.22 74.93 25.90
C ASP A 640 -8.92 75.48 27.31
N ILE A 641 -8.29 76.66 27.39
CA ILE A 641 -8.04 77.38 28.64
C ILE A 641 -9.19 78.38 28.87
N TYR A 642 -9.77 78.36 30.08
CA TYR A 642 -10.86 79.24 30.48
C TYR A 642 -10.37 80.30 31.47
N ASN A 643 -10.87 81.52 31.31
CA ASN A 643 -10.66 82.64 32.25
C ASN A 643 -11.36 82.43 33.58
#